data_AF-A0A1B8DFN9-F1
#
_entry.id   AF-A0A1B8DFN9-F1
#
_cell.length_a   1.000
_cell.length_b   1.000
_cell.length_c   1.000
_cell.angle_alpha   90.00
_cell.angle_beta   90.00
_cell.angle_gamma   90.00
#
_symmetry.space_group_name_H-M   'P 1'
#
loop_
_entity.id
_entity.type
_entity.pdbx_description
1 polymer ?
#
loop_
_entity_poly.entity_id
_entity_poly.type
_entity_poly.pdbx_seq_one_letter_code
_entity_poly.pdbx_strand_id
1 'polypeptide(L)'
;MASTPEELNILTLNCWGLKYISTLQHERLLEIGKRIVTAEPTPQIVGLQELWTHEDYVAIRKETRHILPYGKLYYGGIFGAGLAILSKWPIEESSMVPYRLNGRPTAFFRGDWYVGKGVACARIRIGSGPKDIVEVFTTHLHAPYEVEPHDSYICHRTAQAWEIAKLIRGAADRGHLAIALGDFNMIPLSLAHRLVTSHAPVQDVWRALHPDSSLGAAIDKSEKARMRSVPTAALNLSENGITCDSVLNTWRWSKEEQQKLGPGKPAITIPLSTSDPKAKRLDYIFAGDGKIHGEAGAWVVESAYVGMTEPHPTFQCSLSDHFSVGATLRWSGIAGQESNEALSSPPVTHGHTETGSEKHRPLSVSYLPPSTYDEILEMIYSYTLREGKQRRWRLYHFIGSLVISIGCLIAIWWSPRNFVSFLLMLLSTLGLSAGDAFAILLAAHHSAAELLGISTVHGNAGLDNTTANAGSVLTAIGKPDIPVYRGASKPLVRPAVHADAIHGESGLAGTDLLPTPARPADLSVEAVDAMAKAILATPPNTCWLVATGTLTNVAGLVMKYPAVVGHLKGLSIMGGAIGGGFTAAPMGKVGSTERYGNWTPYAEFNIVVDPEAAATIFDLPELAAKTTLIPLDVSHQVLANKDVIKLLHYGKEAPSSNDTNPSVLRTMLVELLCFFAETYDKIFGLSEGPPLHDPIAVAAMFEGTEYAIPLYDHEEGQQGRRERFNVKVITEGTHAEALEGKTETGRTIATLLPPGQEGVKIPRSLDVHNFWKVIEDCLEKADAINAAAKN
;
A
#
# COMPACT_ATOMS: atom_id res chain seq x y z
N MET A 1 15.55 -39.37 24.66
CA MET A 1 14.35 -39.20 23.82
C MET A 1 13.33 -38.45 24.66
N ALA A 2 12.71 -37.39 24.15
CA ALA A 2 11.81 -36.56 24.95
C ALA A 2 10.49 -37.30 25.24
N SER A 3 10.07 -37.30 26.50
CA SER A 3 8.72 -37.72 26.90
C SER A 3 7.69 -36.72 26.39
N THR A 4 6.48 -37.19 26.11
CA THR A 4 5.34 -36.32 25.81
C THR A 4 5.16 -35.31 26.95
N PRO A 5 5.00 -34.01 26.65
CA PRO A 5 4.80 -33.02 27.70
C PRO A 5 3.49 -33.27 28.44
N GLU A 6 3.49 -33.05 29.76
CA GLU A 6 2.27 -33.08 30.58
C GLU A 6 1.42 -31.81 30.42
N GLU A 7 2.04 -30.72 29.96
CA GLU A 7 1.44 -29.40 29.76
C GLU A 7 1.89 -28.75 28.44
N LEU A 8 0.96 -28.05 27.78
CA LEU A 8 1.21 -27.27 26.58
C LEU A 8 0.78 -25.81 26.79
N ASN A 9 1.76 -24.91 26.75
CA ASN A 9 1.53 -23.46 26.83
C ASN A 9 1.47 -22.86 25.42
N ILE A 10 0.34 -22.22 25.10
CA ILE A 10 0.03 -21.70 23.77
C ILE A 10 -0.18 -20.20 23.87
N LEU A 11 0.29 -19.44 22.89
CA LEU A 11 0.04 -18.00 22.79
C LEU A 11 -0.29 -17.60 21.35
N THR A 12 -1.21 -16.66 21.19
CA THR A 12 -1.51 -16.06 19.88
C THR A 12 -1.64 -14.54 19.98
N LEU A 13 -1.25 -13.84 18.91
CA LEU A 13 -1.37 -12.40 18.81
C LEU A 13 -1.50 -11.95 17.35
N ASN A 14 -2.50 -11.12 17.07
CA ASN A 14 -2.46 -10.24 15.90
C ASN A 14 -1.46 -9.11 16.16
N CYS A 15 -0.37 -9.07 15.39
CA CYS A 15 0.74 -8.14 15.61
C CYS A 15 0.49 -6.73 15.07
N TRP A 16 -0.50 -6.56 14.19
CA TRP A 16 -0.75 -5.31 13.47
C TRP A 16 0.53 -4.70 12.89
N GLY A 17 1.23 -5.51 12.08
CA GLY A 17 2.52 -5.18 11.48
C GLY A 17 2.41 -4.69 10.04
N LEU A 18 1.35 -3.94 9.69
CA LEU A 18 1.14 -3.46 8.32
C LEU A 18 2.20 -2.41 7.99
N LYS A 19 3.11 -2.77 7.07
CA LYS A 19 4.21 -1.88 6.67
C LYS A 19 3.66 -0.55 6.15
N TYR A 20 4.17 0.55 6.69
CA TYR A 20 3.76 1.95 6.38
C TYR A 20 2.38 2.40 6.90
N ILE A 21 1.55 1.50 7.44
CA ILE A 21 0.26 1.85 8.04
C ILE A 21 0.36 1.87 9.56
N SER A 22 0.98 0.83 10.13
CA SER A 22 1.05 0.69 11.58
C SER A 22 2.23 1.48 12.15
N THR A 23 1.93 2.54 12.91
CA THR A 23 2.94 3.41 13.54
C THR A 23 3.87 2.64 14.49
N LEU A 24 5.16 3.00 14.55
CA LEU A 24 6.19 2.37 15.40
C LEU A 24 6.27 0.84 15.23
N GLN A 25 6.07 0.36 14.01
CA GLN A 25 6.03 -1.07 13.70
C GLN A 25 7.26 -1.80 14.22
N HIS A 26 8.47 -1.40 13.81
CA HIS A 26 9.69 -2.15 14.14
C HIS A 26 9.89 -2.25 15.65
N GLU A 27 9.71 -1.14 16.37
CA GLU A 27 9.89 -1.05 17.82
C GLU A 27 8.87 -1.91 18.56
N ARG A 28 7.60 -1.87 18.15
CA ARG A 28 6.55 -2.72 18.73
C ARG A 28 6.79 -4.20 18.47
N LEU A 29 7.15 -4.57 17.24
CA LEU A 29 7.37 -5.97 16.86
C LEU A 29 8.59 -6.57 17.58
N LEU A 30 9.64 -5.78 17.79
CA LEU A 30 10.78 -6.18 18.61
C LEU A 30 10.38 -6.36 20.08
N GLU A 31 9.58 -5.46 20.64
CA GLU A 31 9.05 -5.59 22.00
C GLU A 31 8.10 -6.80 22.15
N ILE A 32 7.26 -7.10 21.15
CA ILE A 32 6.46 -8.33 21.10
C ILE A 32 7.36 -9.56 21.24
N GLY A 33 8.48 -9.61 20.51
CA GLY A 33 9.46 -10.70 20.62
C GLY A 33 9.98 -10.89 22.05
N LYS A 34 10.26 -9.80 22.77
CA LYS A 34 10.67 -9.84 24.19
C LYS A 34 9.53 -10.29 25.11
N ARG A 35 8.31 -9.78 24.91
CA ARG A 35 7.14 -10.16 25.71
C ARG A 35 6.77 -11.64 25.56
N ILE A 36 7.01 -12.23 24.39
CA ILE A 36 6.85 -13.69 24.20
C ILE A 36 7.83 -14.46 25.09
N VAL A 37 9.08 -14.00 25.19
CA VAL A 37 10.12 -14.66 26.00
C VAL A 37 9.83 -14.54 27.49
N THR A 38 9.35 -13.38 27.93
CA THR A 38 9.05 -13.12 29.34
C THR A 38 7.60 -13.45 29.73
N ALA A 39 6.82 -14.05 28.84
CA ALA A 39 5.45 -14.43 29.15
C ALA A 39 5.43 -15.56 30.18
N GLU A 40 4.49 -15.46 31.12
CA GLU A 40 4.24 -16.48 32.15
C GLU A 40 2.79 -16.97 32.02
N PRO A 41 2.56 -18.28 31.81
CA PRO A 41 3.56 -19.34 31.65
C PRO A 41 4.32 -19.22 30.31
N THR A 42 5.57 -19.71 30.28
CA THR A 42 6.42 -19.61 29.07
C THR A 42 5.80 -20.36 27.90
N PRO A 43 5.52 -19.69 26.77
CA PRO A 43 4.85 -20.30 25.63
C PRO A 43 5.77 -21.30 24.92
N GLN A 44 5.16 -22.38 24.44
CA GLN A 44 5.84 -23.47 23.74
C GLN A 44 5.37 -23.58 22.28
N ILE A 45 4.18 -23.06 21.98
CA ILE A 45 3.64 -22.87 20.64
C ILE A 45 3.12 -21.43 20.55
N VAL A 46 3.57 -20.69 19.54
CA VAL A 46 3.11 -19.32 19.29
C VAL A 46 2.62 -19.19 17.86
N GLY A 47 1.43 -18.63 17.66
CA GLY A 47 0.99 -18.22 16.32
C GLY A 47 0.79 -16.72 16.23
N LEU A 48 1.29 -16.13 15.15
CA LEU A 48 1.25 -14.69 14.93
C LEU A 48 0.47 -14.40 13.65
N GLN A 49 -0.34 -13.34 13.70
CA GLN A 49 -1.13 -12.83 12.58
C GLN A 49 -0.69 -11.40 12.25
N GLU A 50 -1.00 -10.96 11.03
CA GLU A 50 -0.60 -9.65 10.50
C GLU A 50 0.91 -9.34 10.62
N LEU A 51 1.73 -10.39 10.51
CA LEU A 51 3.19 -10.28 10.43
C LEU A 51 3.62 -10.27 8.95
N TRP A 52 3.53 -9.10 8.33
CA TRP A 52 3.58 -8.97 6.87
C TRP A 52 5.00 -8.98 6.27
N THR A 53 6.03 -8.67 7.06
CA THR A 53 7.40 -8.55 6.54
C THR A 53 8.30 -9.67 7.07
N HIS A 54 9.24 -10.12 6.23
CA HIS A 54 10.25 -11.09 6.64
C HIS A 54 11.19 -10.51 7.71
N GLU A 55 11.44 -9.21 7.65
CA GLU A 55 12.29 -8.49 8.60
C GLU A 55 11.71 -8.52 10.03
N ASP A 56 10.43 -8.19 10.19
CA ASP A 56 9.75 -8.25 11.49
C ASP A 56 9.72 -9.68 12.05
N TYR A 57 9.51 -10.66 11.16
CA TYR A 57 9.62 -12.07 11.54
C TYR A 57 11.02 -12.40 12.06
N VAL A 58 12.08 -11.98 11.37
CA VAL A 58 13.46 -12.20 11.81
C VAL A 58 13.73 -11.49 13.14
N ALA A 59 13.19 -10.29 13.37
CA ALA A 59 13.32 -9.57 14.64
C ALA A 59 12.70 -10.37 15.81
N ILE A 60 11.47 -10.87 15.64
CA ILE A 60 10.82 -11.74 16.64
C ILE A 60 11.60 -13.05 16.82
N ARG A 61 12.09 -13.66 15.73
CA ARG A 61 12.88 -14.90 15.78
C ARG A 61 14.18 -14.72 16.57
N LYS A 62 14.85 -13.59 16.41
CA LYS A 62 16.12 -13.30 17.11
C LYS A 62 15.92 -13.37 18.62
N GLU A 63 14.85 -12.77 19.12
CA GLU A 63 14.50 -12.79 20.55
C GLU A 63 14.00 -14.17 20.98
N THR A 64 13.13 -14.82 20.21
CA THR A 64 12.40 -16.03 20.66
C THR A 64 13.13 -17.36 20.44
N ARG A 65 14.12 -17.44 19.55
CA ARG A 65 14.72 -18.73 19.10
C ARG A 65 15.32 -19.61 20.20
N HIS A 66 15.68 -19.05 21.33
CA HIS A 66 16.30 -19.81 22.42
C HIS A 66 15.28 -20.61 23.24
N ILE A 67 14.01 -20.19 23.27
CA ILE A 67 12.89 -20.95 23.86
C ILE A 67 12.01 -21.64 22.79
N LEU A 68 11.96 -21.07 21.59
CA LEU A 68 11.17 -21.54 20.44
C LEU A 68 12.11 -21.74 19.23
N PRO A 69 12.97 -22.76 19.22
CA PRO A 69 13.99 -22.95 18.17
C PRO A 69 13.43 -23.16 16.77
N TYR A 70 12.19 -23.62 16.62
CA TYR A 70 11.56 -23.87 15.33
C TYR A 70 10.58 -22.76 15.01
N GLY A 71 10.63 -22.24 13.78
CA GLY A 71 9.73 -21.17 13.36
C GLY A 71 9.57 -21.14 11.85
N LYS A 72 8.38 -20.75 11.40
CA LYS A 72 8.06 -20.59 9.98
C LYS A 72 7.17 -19.37 9.75
N LEU A 73 7.56 -18.54 8.78
CA LEU A 73 6.72 -17.51 8.16
C LEU A 73 6.02 -18.11 6.94
N TYR A 74 4.75 -17.78 6.75
CA TYR A 74 3.90 -18.33 5.68
C TYR A 74 3.55 -17.23 4.66
N TYR A 75 3.81 -17.52 3.39
CA TYR A 75 3.51 -16.63 2.27
C TYR A 75 2.17 -17.01 1.63
N GLY A 76 1.43 -16.01 1.15
CA GLY A 76 0.19 -16.12 0.39
C GLY A 76 -0.04 -14.84 -0.40
N GLY A 77 -0.85 -14.90 -1.47
CA GLY A 77 -1.14 -13.72 -2.31
C GLY A 77 0.10 -12.97 -2.81
N ILE A 78 -0.06 -11.66 -3.04
CA ILE A 78 0.97 -10.75 -3.56
C ILE A 78 1.93 -10.29 -2.46
N PHE A 79 1.41 -9.97 -1.27
CA PHE A 79 2.18 -9.38 -0.16
C PHE A 79 2.50 -10.33 0.99
N GLY A 80 2.17 -11.61 0.87
CA GLY A 80 2.23 -12.57 1.98
C GLY A 80 0.91 -12.64 2.73
N ALA A 81 0.67 -13.75 3.44
CA ALA A 81 -0.56 -13.95 4.21
C ALA A 81 -0.49 -13.36 5.63
N GLY A 82 0.68 -12.86 6.05
CA GLY A 82 0.87 -12.28 7.38
C GLY A 82 0.87 -13.30 8.52
N LEU A 83 1.17 -14.57 8.28
CA LEU A 83 1.04 -15.64 9.29
C LEU A 83 2.38 -16.25 9.65
N ALA A 84 2.61 -16.50 10.94
CA ALA A 84 3.78 -17.24 11.43
C ALA A 84 3.43 -18.23 12.54
N ILE A 85 4.22 -19.31 12.63
CA ILE A 85 4.15 -20.30 13.71
C ILE A 85 5.54 -20.50 14.28
N LEU A 86 5.68 -20.38 15.60
CA LEU A 86 6.89 -20.66 16.37
C LEU A 86 6.63 -21.84 17.32
N SER A 87 7.61 -22.72 17.48
CA SER A 87 7.48 -23.92 18.31
C SER A 87 8.76 -24.26 19.04
N LYS A 88 8.57 -24.81 20.24
CA LYS A 88 9.61 -25.47 21.04
C LYS A 88 10.11 -26.76 20.38
N TRP A 89 9.25 -27.43 19.59
CA TRP A 89 9.53 -28.73 18.98
C TRP A 89 9.62 -28.66 17.45
N PRO A 90 10.27 -29.64 16.80
CA PRO A 90 10.38 -29.67 15.35
C PRO A 90 9.04 -29.62 14.62
N ILE A 91 8.97 -28.76 13.61
CA ILE A 91 7.88 -28.74 12.63
C ILE A 91 8.21 -29.80 11.56
N GLU A 92 7.50 -30.92 11.57
CA GLU A 92 7.70 -32.03 10.63
C GLU A 92 7.15 -31.69 9.25
N GLU A 93 5.99 -31.06 9.20
CA GLU A 93 5.32 -30.66 7.96
C GLU A 93 4.73 -29.26 8.13
N SER A 94 4.69 -28.50 7.03
CA SER A 94 4.06 -27.19 7.04
C SER A 94 3.55 -26.76 5.68
N SER A 95 2.34 -26.23 5.64
CA SER A 95 1.64 -25.82 4.43
C SER A 95 0.87 -24.52 4.65
N MET A 96 0.62 -23.79 3.57
CA MET A 96 -0.30 -22.65 3.57
C MET A 96 -1.52 -23.01 2.71
N VAL A 97 -2.72 -22.94 3.29
CA VAL A 97 -3.97 -23.21 2.57
C VAL A 97 -4.70 -21.88 2.34
N PRO A 98 -4.71 -21.33 1.11
CA PRO A 98 -5.43 -20.09 0.83
C PRO A 98 -6.94 -20.32 0.88
N TYR A 99 -7.68 -19.35 1.43
CA TYR A 99 -9.13 -19.39 1.37
C TYR A 99 -9.64 -19.15 -0.04
N ARG A 100 -10.75 -19.80 -0.41
CA ARG A 100 -11.33 -19.63 -1.75
C ARG A 100 -12.03 -18.30 -1.91
N LEU A 101 -12.72 -17.86 -0.86
CA LEU A 101 -13.46 -16.62 -0.83
C LEU A 101 -12.68 -15.57 -0.05
N ASN A 102 -11.95 -14.73 -0.78
CA ASN A 102 -10.85 -13.93 -0.23
C ASN A 102 -10.98 -12.42 -0.43
N GLY A 103 -12.18 -11.88 -0.57
CA GLY A 103 -12.42 -10.44 -0.68
C GLY A 103 -12.85 -10.06 -2.10
N ARG A 104 -13.03 -8.75 -2.33
CA ARG A 104 -13.55 -8.22 -3.61
C ARG A 104 -12.46 -7.45 -4.36
N PRO A 105 -12.20 -7.72 -5.65
CA PRO A 105 -11.26 -6.92 -6.44
C PRO A 105 -11.60 -5.43 -6.46
N THR A 106 -12.89 -5.09 -6.50
CA THR A 106 -13.36 -3.69 -6.49
C THR A 106 -13.16 -2.97 -5.16
N ALA A 107 -12.78 -3.68 -4.09
CA ALA A 107 -12.46 -3.11 -2.79
C ALA A 107 -10.95 -3.15 -2.53
N PHE A 108 -10.15 -2.86 -3.56
CA PHE A 108 -8.68 -2.97 -3.54
C PHE A 108 -8.03 -2.20 -2.37
N PHE A 109 -8.58 -1.06 -1.98
CA PHE A 109 -8.10 -0.25 -0.85
C PHE A 109 -8.22 -0.94 0.52
N ARG A 110 -8.95 -2.07 0.61
CA ARG A 110 -9.10 -2.86 1.85
C ARG A 110 -8.01 -3.92 2.02
N GLY A 111 -7.24 -4.24 0.98
CA GLY A 111 -6.12 -5.18 1.08
C GLY A 111 -6.48 -6.67 1.02
N ASP A 112 -7.63 -7.10 1.57
CA ASP A 112 -7.96 -8.52 1.75
C ASP A 112 -7.84 -9.38 0.48
N TRP A 113 -8.25 -8.84 -0.68
CA TRP A 113 -8.28 -9.58 -1.95
C TRP A 113 -6.92 -10.04 -2.45
N TYR A 114 -5.91 -9.17 -2.39
CA TYR A 114 -4.60 -9.47 -2.98
C TYR A 114 -3.56 -9.95 -1.95
N VAL A 115 -3.78 -9.80 -0.63
CA VAL A 115 -2.87 -10.38 0.38
C VAL A 115 -2.98 -11.92 0.45
N GLY A 116 -4.08 -12.50 -0.07
CA GLY A 116 -4.24 -13.95 -0.14
C GLY A 116 -4.33 -14.62 1.23
N LYS A 117 -5.35 -14.23 2.03
CA LYS A 117 -5.63 -14.81 3.35
C LYS A 117 -5.82 -16.33 3.29
N GLY A 118 -5.53 -17.00 4.40
CA GLY A 118 -5.66 -18.45 4.49
C GLY A 118 -5.27 -19.01 5.87
N VAL A 119 -4.90 -20.29 5.89
CA VAL A 119 -4.54 -21.03 7.10
C VAL A 119 -3.09 -21.50 7.00
N ALA A 120 -2.25 -21.01 7.90
CA ALA A 120 -0.92 -21.54 8.13
C ALA A 120 -1.04 -22.83 8.95
N CYS A 121 -0.57 -23.94 8.40
CA CYS A 121 -0.68 -25.26 9.02
C CYS A 121 0.73 -25.76 9.37
N ALA A 122 0.93 -26.24 10.60
CA ALA A 122 2.15 -26.91 11.03
C ALA A 122 1.82 -28.21 11.78
N ARG A 123 2.49 -29.30 11.42
CA ARG A 123 2.47 -30.57 12.14
C ARG A 123 3.74 -30.66 13.01
N ILE A 124 3.55 -30.70 14.32
CA ILE A 124 4.62 -30.59 15.33
C ILE A 124 4.68 -31.88 16.16
N ARG A 125 5.87 -32.45 16.27
CA ARG A 125 6.13 -33.66 17.08
C ARG A 125 6.51 -33.29 18.50
N ILE A 126 5.62 -33.52 19.46
CA ILE A 126 5.83 -33.12 20.86
C ILE A 126 6.36 -34.25 21.75
N GLY A 127 6.30 -35.50 21.30
CA GLY A 127 6.76 -36.68 22.03
C GLY A 127 7.34 -37.76 21.12
N SER A 128 7.66 -38.92 21.69
CA SER A 128 8.32 -40.03 20.97
C SER A 128 7.34 -41.02 20.34
N GLY A 129 6.08 -41.01 20.77
CA GLY A 129 5.01 -41.84 20.25
C GLY A 129 4.51 -41.38 18.87
N PRO A 130 3.96 -42.31 18.07
CA PRO A 130 3.46 -41.99 16.73
C PRO A 130 2.29 -41.01 16.75
N LYS A 131 1.54 -40.93 17.87
CA LYS A 131 0.39 -40.03 18.08
C LYS A 131 0.73 -38.77 18.89
N ASP A 132 1.98 -38.58 19.31
CA ASP A 132 2.39 -37.37 20.07
C ASP A 132 2.59 -36.18 19.13
N ILE A 133 1.50 -35.77 18.49
CA ILE A 133 1.47 -34.78 17.43
C ILE A 133 0.45 -33.71 17.75
N VAL A 134 0.89 -32.48 17.54
CA VAL A 134 0.03 -31.30 17.55
C VAL A 134 -0.01 -30.73 16.14
N GLU A 135 -1.20 -30.56 15.58
CA GLU A 135 -1.40 -29.78 14.36
C GLU A 135 -1.92 -28.39 14.71
N VAL A 136 -1.13 -27.38 14.34
CA VAL A 136 -1.40 -25.97 14.64
C VAL A 136 -1.90 -25.27 13.37
N PHE A 137 -3.03 -24.59 13.49
CA PHE A 137 -3.70 -23.83 12.44
C PHE A 137 -3.77 -22.36 12.84
N THR A 138 -2.90 -21.53 12.28
CA THR A 138 -2.89 -20.08 12.53
C THR A 138 -3.61 -19.37 11.40
N THR A 139 -4.54 -18.47 11.70
CA THR A 139 -5.26 -17.70 10.67
C THR A 139 -5.66 -16.32 11.16
N HIS A 140 -5.95 -15.42 10.22
CA HIS A 140 -6.84 -14.28 10.45
C HIS A 140 -7.96 -14.29 9.41
N LEU A 141 -9.21 -14.17 9.87
CA LEU A 141 -10.36 -14.14 8.96
C LEU A 141 -10.58 -12.74 8.38
N HIS A 142 -11.49 -12.62 7.42
CA HIS A 142 -11.82 -11.35 6.79
C HIS A 142 -12.35 -10.33 7.80
N ALA A 143 -11.86 -9.09 7.81
CA ALA A 143 -12.29 -8.09 8.78
C ALA A 143 -13.77 -7.68 8.59
N PRO A 144 -14.53 -7.41 9.67
CA PRO A 144 -15.88 -6.86 9.61
C PRO A 144 -15.81 -5.34 9.38
N TYR A 145 -15.98 -4.92 8.14
CA TYR A 145 -15.99 -3.48 7.78
C TYR A 145 -17.32 -2.78 8.09
N GLU A 146 -18.35 -3.55 8.42
CA GLU A 146 -19.71 -3.09 8.69
C GLU A 146 -20.28 -3.93 9.85
N VAL A 147 -21.20 -3.37 10.63
CA VAL A 147 -21.82 -4.08 11.74
C VAL A 147 -22.93 -4.99 11.24
N GLU A 148 -23.05 -6.18 11.83
CA GLU A 148 -24.16 -7.09 11.55
C GLU A 148 -25.53 -6.44 11.86
N PRO A 149 -26.57 -6.72 11.05
CA PRO A 149 -26.65 -7.73 9.99
C PRO A 149 -26.18 -7.23 8.61
N HIS A 150 -25.62 -6.02 8.52
CA HIS A 150 -25.27 -5.40 7.23
C HIS A 150 -23.87 -5.74 6.72
N ASP A 151 -23.16 -6.63 7.43
CA ASP A 151 -21.80 -7.00 7.09
C ASP A 151 -21.70 -7.68 5.73
N SER A 152 -21.14 -6.95 4.76
CA SER A 152 -20.94 -7.38 3.40
C SER A 152 -19.94 -8.53 3.19
N TYR A 153 -19.18 -8.88 4.22
CA TYR A 153 -18.17 -9.92 4.23
C TYR A 153 -18.50 -11.05 5.22
N ILE A 154 -19.69 -11.07 5.83
CA ILE A 154 -20.12 -12.16 6.71
C ILE A 154 -20.08 -13.53 6.00
N CYS A 155 -20.42 -13.58 4.70
CA CYS A 155 -20.29 -14.81 3.91
C CYS A 155 -18.83 -15.22 3.68
N HIS A 156 -17.91 -14.25 3.58
CA HIS A 156 -16.48 -14.53 3.46
C HIS A 156 -15.99 -15.19 4.75
N ARG A 157 -16.21 -14.54 5.90
CA ARG A 157 -15.83 -15.10 7.20
C ARG A 157 -16.47 -16.46 7.47
N THR A 158 -17.75 -16.63 7.14
CA THR A 158 -18.47 -17.90 7.34
C THR A 158 -17.87 -19.01 6.46
N ALA A 159 -17.57 -18.73 5.19
CA ALA A 159 -16.91 -19.70 4.31
C ALA A 159 -15.50 -20.05 4.82
N GLN A 160 -14.74 -19.05 5.29
CA GLN A 160 -13.39 -19.25 5.83
C GLN A 160 -13.42 -20.09 7.12
N ALA A 161 -14.34 -19.79 8.05
CA ALA A 161 -14.59 -20.59 9.26
C ALA A 161 -14.96 -22.04 8.93
N TRP A 162 -15.76 -22.26 7.88
CA TRP A 162 -16.08 -23.59 7.38
C TRP A 162 -14.85 -24.32 6.81
N GLU A 163 -14.02 -23.62 6.03
CA GLU A 163 -12.79 -24.16 5.44
C GLU A 163 -11.77 -24.57 6.51
N ILE A 164 -11.49 -23.72 7.50
CA ILE A 164 -10.56 -24.07 8.59
C ILE A 164 -11.12 -25.19 9.48
N ALA A 165 -12.43 -25.22 9.77
CA ALA A 165 -13.03 -26.30 10.54
C ALA A 165 -12.84 -27.69 9.89
N LYS A 166 -12.80 -27.77 8.55
CA LYS A 166 -12.46 -29.03 7.86
C LYS A 166 -11.03 -29.48 8.12
N LEU A 167 -10.08 -28.54 8.14
CA LEU A 167 -8.67 -28.84 8.40
C LEU A 167 -8.47 -29.34 9.83
N ILE A 168 -9.09 -28.65 10.80
CA ILE A 168 -9.07 -29.01 12.22
C ILE A 168 -9.66 -30.41 12.42
N ARG A 169 -10.83 -30.68 11.85
CA ARG A 169 -11.44 -32.02 11.92
C ARG A 169 -10.54 -33.09 11.30
N GLY A 170 -9.93 -32.80 10.14
CA GLY A 170 -9.00 -33.74 9.52
C GLY A 170 -7.82 -34.11 10.42
N ALA A 171 -7.29 -33.17 11.20
CA ALA A 171 -6.23 -33.44 12.19
C ALA A 171 -6.74 -34.32 13.34
N ALA A 172 -7.92 -34.01 13.88
CA ALA A 172 -8.53 -34.78 14.95
C ALA A 172 -8.91 -36.21 14.50
N ASP A 173 -9.39 -36.40 13.26
CA ASP A 173 -9.69 -37.72 12.69
C ASP A 173 -8.43 -38.60 12.56
N ARG A 174 -7.24 -37.99 12.45
CA ARG A 174 -5.94 -38.68 12.52
C ARG A 174 -5.50 -39.01 13.95
N GLY A 175 -6.24 -38.53 14.96
CA GLY A 175 -5.92 -38.69 16.38
C GLY A 175 -4.81 -37.76 16.86
N HIS A 176 -4.58 -36.63 16.17
CA HIS A 176 -3.65 -35.59 16.61
C HIS A 176 -4.38 -34.57 17.48
N LEU A 177 -3.66 -33.90 18.38
CA LEU A 177 -4.19 -32.71 19.05
C LEU A 177 -4.29 -31.58 18.01
N ALA A 178 -5.48 -31.09 17.75
CA ALA A 178 -5.70 -29.96 16.86
C ALA A 178 -5.77 -28.66 17.68
N ILE A 179 -4.97 -27.66 17.28
CA ILE A 179 -4.98 -26.31 17.86
C ILE A 179 -5.22 -25.31 16.72
N ALA A 180 -6.31 -24.56 16.78
CA ALA A 180 -6.53 -23.44 15.87
C ALA A 180 -6.52 -22.13 16.63
N LEU A 181 -5.77 -21.14 16.15
CA LEU A 181 -5.56 -19.90 16.88
C LEU A 181 -5.41 -18.69 15.96
N GLY A 182 -5.72 -17.52 16.49
CA GLY A 182 -5.51 -16.22 15.84
C GLY A 182 -6.71 -15.29 15.90
N ASP A 183 -6.72 -14.28 15.05
CA ASP A 183 -7.80 -13.30 14.92
C ASP A 183 -8.90 -13.82 13.99
N PHE A 184 -9.94 -14.40 14.57
CA PHE A 184 -11.05 -14.93 13.78
C PHE A 184 -12.04 -13.85 13.34
N ASN A 185 -11.85 -12.58 13.72
CA ASN A 185 -12.72 -11.47 13.34
C ASN A 185 -14.22 -11.79 13.58
N MET A 186 -14.50 -12.55 14.65
CA MET A 186 -15.82 -13.04 14.99
C MET A 186 -16.05 -12.94 16.49
N ILE A 187 -17.31 -12.76 16.89
CA ILE A 187 -17.70 -12.73 18.31
C ILE A 187 -18.14 -14.11 18.80
N PRO A 188 -18.10 -14.38 20.12
CA PRO A 188 -18.49 -15.68 20.65
C PRO A 188 -19.93 -16.06 20.30
N LEU A 189 -20.16 -17.33 19.98
CA LEU A 189 -21.47 -17.90 19.56
C LEU A 189 -22.06 -17.33 18.26
N SER A 190 -21.36 -16.43 17.56
CA SER A 190 -21.69 -16.09 16.16
C SER A 190 -21.74 -17.33 15.27
N LEU A 191 -22.36 -17.22 14.09
CA LEU A 191 -22.44 -18.33 13.14
C LEU A 191 -21.06 -18.92 12.82
N ALA A 192 -20.06 -18.08 12.54
CA ALA A 192 -18.69 -18.51 12.27
C ALA A 192 -18.05 -19.25 13.49
N HIS A 193 -18.29 -18.76 14.70
CA HIS A 193 -17.79 -19.41 15.93
C HIS A 193 -18.43 -20.79 16.15
N ARG A 194 -19.75 -20.88 15.97
CA ARG A 194 -20.48 -22.15 16.04
C ARG A 194 -20.03 -23.13 14.97
N LEU A 195 -19.73 -22.66 13.77
CA LEU A 195 -19.19 -23.50 12.71
C LEU A 195 -17.86 -24.12 13.11
N VAL A 196 -16.92 -23.36 13.66
CA VAL A 196 -15.64 -23.92 14.13
C VAL A 196 -15.86 -24.93 15.26
N THR A 197 -16.61 -24.56 16.30
CA THR A 197 -16.79 -25.38 17.52
C THR A 197 -17.73 -26.57 17.36
N SER A 198 -18.62 -26.56 16.37
CA SER A 198 -19.56 -27.67 16.14
C SER A 198 -19.14 -28.56 14.97
N HIS A 199 -18.49 -27.99 13.94
CA HIS A 199 -18.05 -28.75 12.77
C HIS A 199 -16.68 -29.42 12.99
N ALA A 200 -15.85 -28.90 13.88
CA ALA A 200 -14.60 -29.54 14.30
C ALA A 200 -14.69 -29.98 15.77
N PRO A 201 -14.04 -31.10 16.16
CA PRO A 201 -14.09 -31.60 17.54
C PRO A 201 -13.10 -30.83 18.43
N VAL A 202 -13.31 -29.52 18.55
CA VAL A 202 -12.51 -28.59 19.35
C VAL A 202 -13.43 -27.71 20.18
N GLN A 203 -12.93 -27.25 21.32
CA GLN A 203 -13.59 -26.27 22.16
C GLN A 203 -12.85 -24.93 22.14
N ASP A 204 -13.61 -23.85 22.27
CA ASP A 204 -13.08 -22.52 22.61
C ASP A 204 -12.53 -22.57 24.04
N VAL A 205 -11.20 -22.49 24.19
CA VAL A 205 -10.55 -22.68 25.49
C VAL A 205 -11.02 -21.64 26.52
N TRP A 206 -11.35 -20.42 26.07
CA TRP A 206 -11.82 -19.38 26.98
C TRP A 206 -13.22 -19.69 27.50
N ARG A 207 -14.14 -20.11 26.62
CA ARG A 207 -15.51 -20.47 27.04
C ARG A 207 -15.58 -21.78 27.80
N ALA A 208 -14.61 -22.68 27.64
CA ALA A 208 -14.50 -23.88 28.47
C ALA A 208 -14.31 -23.50 29.95
N LEU A 209 -13.55 -22.43 30.23
CA LEU A 209 -13.29 -21.92 31.58
C LEU A 209 -14.33 -20.87 32.03
N HIS A 210 -14.79 -20.04 31.11
CA HIS A 210 -15.75 -18.95 31.34
C HIS A 210 -16.97 -19.10 30.41
N PRO A 211 -17.88 -20.06 30.65
CA PRO A 211 -19.04 -20.31 29.79
C PRO A 211 -19.94 -19.08 29.60
N ASP A 212 -19.99 -18.22 30.61
CA ASP A 212 -20.79 -17.01 30.63
C ASP A 212 -20.08 -15.76 30.11
N SER A 213 -18.87 -15.86 29.55
CA SER A 213 -18.14 -14.72 28.98
C SER A 213 -19.01 -13.91 28.00
N SER A 214 -18.75 -12.61 27.86
CA SER A 214 -19.48 -11.73 26.91
C SER A 214 -19.59 -12.32 25.50
N LEU A 215 -20.73 -12.08 24.85
CA LEU A 215 -21.01 -12.47 23.46
C LEU A 215 -20.58 -11.42 22.45
N GLY A 216 -20.20 -10.22 22.89
CA GLY A 216 -19.81 -9.08 22.07
C GLY A 216 -19.47 -7.89 22.96
N ALA A 217 -19.43 -6.68 22.39
CA ALA A 217 -19.31 -5.48 23.20
C ALA A 217 -20.58 -5.26 24.03
N ALA A 218 -20.48 -4.64 25.19
CA ALA A 218 -21.65 -4.36 26.04
C ALA A 218 -22.70 -3.45 25.35
N ILE A 219 -22.27 -2.72 24.33
CA ILE A 219 -23.16 -1.90 23.49
C ILE A 219 -23.89 -2.70 22.39
N ASP A 220 -23.45 -3.92 22.11
CA ASP A 220 -24.01 -4.77 21.06
C ASP A 220 -25.37 -5.33 21.48
N LYS A 221 -26.22 -5.62 20.48
CA LYS A 221 -27.58 -6.12 20.72
C LYS A 221 -27.58 -7.46 21.46
N SER A 222 -26.66 -8.36 21.13
CA SER A 222 -26.53 -9.68 21.74
C SER A 222 -26.24 -9.58 23.24
N GLU A 223 -25.34 -8.68 23.65
CA GLU A 223 -24.98 -8.52 25.06
C GLU A 223 -26.02 -7.69 25.83
N LYS A 224 -26.60 -6.65 25.21
CA LYS A 224 -27.73 -5.90 25.78
C LYS A 224 -28.93 -6.81 26.09
N ALA A 225 -29.20 -7.79 25.23
CA ALA A 225 -30.28 -8.75 25.45
C ALA A 225 -30.08 -9.62 26.71
N ARG A 226 -28.83 -9.78 27.18
CA ARG A 226 -28.52 -10.48 28.42
C ARG A 226 -28.73 -9.61 29.67
N MET A 227 -29.07 -8.34 29.50
CA MET A 227 -29.32 -7.37 30.59
C MET A 227 -28.20 -7.31 31.63
N ARG A 228 -26.95 -7.51 31.21
CA ARG A 228 -25.77 -7.42 32.09
C ARG A 228 -25.31 -5.98 32.24
N SER A 229 -24.70 -5.67 33.38
CA SER A 229 -24.04 -4.39 33.59
C SER A 229 -22.87 -4.21 32.62
N VAL A 230 -22.58 -2.97 32.25
CA VAL A 230 -21.38 -2.65 31.46
C VAL A 230 -20.14 -3.09 32.26
N PRO A 231 -19.28 -3.95 31.69
CA PRO A 231 -18.11 -4.47 32.38
C PRO A 231 -17.04 -3.39 32.54
N THR A 232 -16.22 -3.55 33.58
CA THR A 232 -14.99 -2.77 33.74
C THR A 232 -13.87 -3.38 32.91
N ALA A 233 -12.78 -2.63 32.68
CA ALA A 233 -11.58 -3.16 32.03
C ALA A 233 -11.03 -4.40 32.75
N ALA A 234 -11.06 -4.43 34.09
CA ALA A 234 -10.65 -5.61 34.88
C ALA A 234 -11.46 -6.85 34.52
N LEU A 235 -12.80 -6.73 34.56
CA LEU A 235 -13.72 -7.83 34.27
C LEU A 235 -13.59 -8.30 32.82
N ASN A 236 -13.35 -7.35 31.91
CA ASN A 236 -13.12 -7.65 30.51
C ASN A 236 -11.86 -8.51 30.27
N LEU A 237 -10.77 -8.24 31.00
CA LEU A 237 -9.56 -9.04 30.91
C LEU A 237 -9.70 -10.41 31.60
N SER A 238 -10.30 -10.46 32.80
CA SER A 238 -10.30 -11.67 33.63
C SER A 238 -11.44 -12.66 33.32
N GLU A 239 -12.61 -12.18 32.91
CA GLU A 239 -13.79 -13.04 32.68
C GLU A 239 -14.19 -13.09 31.21
N ASN A 240 -14.19 -11.95 30.51
CA ASN A 240 -14.70 -11.89 29.15
C ASN A 240 -13.64 -12.25 28.07
N GLY A 241 -12.36 -12.19 28.43
CA GLY A 241 -11.25 -12.49 27.52
C GLY A 241 -11.13 -11.50 26.38
N ILE A 242 -11.34 -10.22 26.67
CA ILE A 242 -11.36 -9.17 25.66
C ILE A 242 -9.97 -8.91 25.10
N THR A 243 -9.86 -8.88 23.77
CA THR A 243 -8.60 -8.70 23.06
C THR A 243 -8.55 -7.40 22.26
N CYS A 244 -9.69 -6.82 21.87
CA CYS A 244 -9.71 -5.59 21.09
C CYS A 244 -10.71 -4.57 21.64
N ASP A 245 -10.61 -3.34 21.13
CA ASP A 245 -11.53 -2.24 21.38
C ASP A 245 -11.63 -1.77 22.85
N SER A 246 -10.76 -2.29 23.72
CA SER A 246 -10.68 -1.91 25.13
C SER A 246 -10.18 -0.48 25.30
N VAL A 247 -10.66 0.20 26.35
CA VAL A 247 -10.10 1.48 26.82
C VAL A 247 -8.61 1.40 27.20
N LEU A 248 -8.08 0.20 27.48
CA LEU A 248 -6.65 0.00 27.73
C LEU A 248 -5.81 0.02 26.44
N ASN A 249 -6.44 -0.15 25.28
CA ASN A 249 -5.74 -0.16 24.01
C ASN A 249 -5.60 1.26 23.45
N THR A 250 -4.37 1.78 23.39
CA THR A 250 -4.10 3.16 23.01
C THR A 250 -4.47 3.48 21.56
N TRP A 251 -4.55 2.47 20.68
CA TRP A 251 -4.93 2.67 19.28
C TRP A 251 -6.41 3.03 19.12
N ARG A 252 -7.20 2.88 20.18
CA ARG A 252 -8.62 3.24 20.25
C ARG A 252 -8.87 4.58 20.91
N TRP A 253 -7.81 5.20 21.44
CA TRP A 253 -7.88 6.53 22.01
C TRP A 253 -8.06 7.59 20.93
N SER A 254 -8.57 8.76 21.32
CA SER A 254 -8.63 9.91 20.42
C SER A 254 -7.23 10.35 19.97
N LYS A 255 -7.13 11.03 18.82
CA LYS A 255 -5.84 11.55 18.33
C LYS A 255 -5.16 12.48 19.37
N GLU A 256 -5.94 13.25 20.11
CA GLU A 256 -5.45 14.14 21.16
C GLU A 256 -4.84 13.37 22.35
N GLU A 257 -5.42 12.22 22.70
CA GLU A 257 -4.87 11.35 23.74
C GLU A 257 -3.62 10.61 23.25
N GLN A 258 -3.62 10.12 22.01
CA GLN A 258 -2.44 9.49 21.41
C GLN A 258 -1.25 10.45 21.31
N GLN A 259 -1.49 11.74 21.08
CA GLN A 259 -0.45 12.79 21.09
C GLN A 259 0.22 12.97 22.46
N LYS A 260 -0.36 12.46 23.56
CA LYS A 260 0.26 12.50 24.89
C LYS A 260 1.22 11.33 25.13
N LEU A 261 1.27 10.36 24.21
CA LEU A 261 2.17 9.21 24.27
C LEU A 261 3.53 9.54 23.62
N GLY A 262 4.56 8.78 23.99
CA GLY A 262 5.89 8.87 23.41
C GLY A 262 7.03 9.02 24.42
N PRO A 263 8.29 9.00 23.94
CA PRO A 263 9.47 9.02 24.80
C PRO A 263 9.53 10.29 25.66
N GLY A 264 9.83 10.14 26.95
CA GLY A 264 10.00 11.25 27.89
C GLY A 264 8.71 11.91 28.37
N LYS A 265 7.53 11.45 27.92
CA LYS A 265 6.23 11.93 28.41
C LYS A 265 5.79 11.20 29.68
N PRO A 266 4.93 11.79 30.54
CA PRO A 266 4.42 11.11 31.72
C PRO A 266 3.60 9.86 31.39
N ALA A 267 3.82 8.78 32.14
CA ALA A 267 3.08 7.53 32.01
C ALA A 267 1.58 7.73 32.27
N ILE A 268 0.75 7.36 31.30
CA ILE A 268 -0.72 7.38 31.43
C ILE A 268 -1.17 5.98 31.82
N THR A 269 -1.81 5.86 33.00
CA THR A 269 -2.39 4.61 33.48
C THR A 269 -3.90 4.75 33.57
N ILE A 270 -4.62 3.83 32.93
CA ILE A 270 -6.08 3.76 33.02
C ILE A 270 -6.45 2.83 34.19
N PRO A 271 -7.24 3.28 35.18
CA PRO A 271 -7.69 2.41 36.27
C PRO A 271 -8.46 1.22 35.72
N LEU A 272 -8.17 0.01 36.20
CA LEU A 272 -8.87 -1.21 35.78
C LEU A 272 -10.36 -1.22 36.15
N SER A 273 -10.80 -0.34 37.06
CA SER A 273 -12.20 -0.09 37.38
C SER A 273 -12.95 0.73 36.32
N THR A 274 -12.26 1.24 35.30
CA THR A 274 -12.86 2.06 34.23
C THR A 274 -13.87 1.24 33.43
N SER A 275 -15.04 1.82 33.18
CA SER A 275 -16.09 1.22 32.33
C SER A 275 -15.59 1.05 30.90
N ASP A 276 -15.76 -0.14 30.33
CA ASP A 276 -15.19 -0.50 29.03
C ASP A 276 -16.26 -1.10 28.09
N PRO A 277 -17.20 -0.25 27.59
CA PRO A 277 -18.40 -0.70 26.91
C PRO A 277 -18.19 -1.20 25.48
N LYS A 278 -17.06 -0.86 24.85
CA LYS A 278 -16.77 -1.15 23.43
C LYS A 278 -15.90 -2.39 23.22
N ALA A 279 -15.26 -2.84 24.29
CA ALA A 279 -14.35 -3.96 24.33
C ALA A 279 -15.03 -5.27 23.86
N LYS A 280 -14.37 -6.05 23.02
CA LYS A 280 -14.88 -7.34 22.51
C LYS A 280 -13.74 -8.34 22.24
N ARG A 281 -14.07 -9.62 22.20
CA ARG A 281 -13.13 -10.70 21.91
C ARG A 281 -13.21 -11.09 20.44
N LEU A 282 -12.08 -11.02 19.74
CA LEU A 282 -11.95 -11.44 18.34
C LEU A 282 -10.87 -12.51 18.14
N ASP A 283 -9.97 -12.67 19.10
CA ASP A 283 -8.87 -13.64 19.05
C ASP A 283 -9.22 -14.87 19.88
N TYR A 284 -8.86 -16.04 19.36
CA TYR A 284 -9.24 -17.32 19.94
C TYR A 284 -8.08 -18.31 19.93
N ILE A 285 -8.15 -19.25 20.89
CA ILE A 285 -7.49 -20.55 20.82
C ILE A 285 -8.61 -21.59 20.90
N PHE A 286 -8.68 -22.45 19.90
CA PHE A 286 -9.51 -23.64 19.88
C PHE A 286 -8.62 -24.86 20.02
N ALA A 287 -8.99 -25.80 20.89
CA ALA A 287 -8.21 -27.01 21.12
C ALA A 287 -9.10 -28.24 21.27
N GLY A 288 -8.62 -29.39 20.79
CA GLY A 288 -9.28 -30.68 20.95
C GLY A 288 -8.55 -31.78 20.19
N ASP A 289 -8.65 -33.01 20.68
CA ASP A 289 -7.97 -34.19 20.11
C ASP A 289 -8.95 -35.22 19.51
N GLY A 290 -10.22 -34.83 19.33
CA GLY A 290 -11.26 -35.69 18.75
C GLY A 290 -11.73 -36.84 19.64
N LYS A 291 -11.14 -37.03 20.81
CA LYS A 291 -11.52 -38.11 21.74
C LYS A 291 -12.74 -37.73 22.57
N ILE A 292 -13.54 -38.75 22.90
CA ILE A 292 -14.63 -38.59 23.86
C ILE A 292 -14.02 -38.50 25.26
N HIS A 293 -14.41 -37.47 26.04
CA HIS A 293 -14.07 -37.38 27.46
C HIS A 293 -14.46 -38.69 28.17
N GLY A 294 -13.47 -39.46 28.64
CA GLY A 294 -13.66 -40.79 29.23
C GLY A 294 -12.83 -41.90 28.58
N GLU A 295 -12.26 -41.68 27.39
CA GLU A 295 -11.19 -42.53 26.84
C GLU A 295 -9.86 -42.27 27.60
N ALA A 296 -9.01 -43.30 27.71
CA ALA A 296 -7.76 -43.23 28.47
C ALA A 296 -6.83 -42.11 27.94
N GLY A 297 -6.68 -41.02 28.72
CA GLY A 297 -5.83 -39.86 28.43
C GLY A 297 -6.40 -38.90 27.37
N ALA A 298 -6.71 -37.67 27.79
CA ALA A 298 -7.17 -36.56 26.95
C ALA A 298 -6.52 -35.22 27.35
N TRP A 299 -6.42 -34.30 26.41
CA TRP A 299 -6.01 -32.92 26.70
C TRP A 299 -7.17 -32.11 27.28
N VAL A 300 -6.96 -31.51 28.44
CA VAL A 300 -7.94 -30.65 29.13
C VAL A 300 -7.44 -29.21 29.20
N VAL A 301 -8.36 -28.25 29.12
CA VAL A 301 -8.04 -26.83 29.29
C VAL A 301 -7.85 -26.55 30.78
N GLU A 302 -6.65 -26.12 31.15
CA GLU A 302 -6.31 -25.80 32.54
C GLU A 302 -6.48 -24.31 32.84
N SER A 303 -5.96 -23.44 31.96
CA SER A 303 -6.02 -21.99 32.15
C SER A 303 -6.05 -21.25 30.80
N ALA A 304 -6.58 -20.03 30.82
CA ALA A 304 -6.52 -19.08 29.72
C ALA A 304 -6.37 -17.66 30.27
N TYR A 305 -5.67 -16.78 29.54
CA TYR A 305 -5.42 -15.40 29.96
C TYR A 305 -5.28 -14.43 28.78
N VAL A 306 -5.62 -13.17 29.00
CA VAL A 306 -5.28 -12.07 28.07
C VAL A 306 -3.93 -11.50 28.52
N GLY A 307 -2.97 -11.42 27.59
CA GLY A 307 -1.62 -10.94 27.86
C GLY A 307 -1.22 -9.77 26.96
N MET A 308 -0.04 -9.20 27.21
CA MET A 308 0.49 -8.05 26.47
C MET A 308 -0.43 -6.83 26.50
N THR A 309 -1.08 -6.61 27.65
CA THR A 309 -1.95 -5.46 27.90
C THR A 309 -1.18 -4.21 28.27
N GLU A 310 0.07 -4.35 28.73
CA GLU A 310 0.91 -3.23 29.13
C GLU A 310 1.44 -2.48 27.90
N PRO A 311 1.56 -1.15 27.98
CA PRO A 311 2.10 -0.36 26.89
C PRO A 311 3.60 -0.64 26.67
N HIS A 312 4.09 -0.27 25.49
CA HIS A 312 5.51 -0.27 25.15
C HIS A 312 6.29 0.60 26.16
N PRO A 313 7.40 0.13 26.75
CA PRO A 313 8.10 0.83 27.84
C PRO A 313 8.57 2.25 27.46
N THR A 314 9.07 2.44 26.24
CA THR A 314 9.54 3.75 25.74
C THR A 314 8.43 4.61 25.14
N PHE A 315 7.61 4.05 24.24
CA PHE A 315 6.64 4.82 23.46
C PHE A 315 5.26 4.92 24.11
N GLN A 316 4.99 4.13 25.14
CA GLN A 316 3.76 4.13 25.93
C GLN A 316 2.48 3.81 25.15
N CYS A 317 2.60 3.38 23.89
CA CYS A 317 1.50 2.84 23.09
C CYS A 317 1.34 1.32 23.30
N SER A 318 0.13 0.79 23.10
CA SER A 318 -0.12 -0.65 23.03
C SER A 318 0.72 -1.31 21.93
N LEU A 319 1.15 -2.55 22.16
CA LEU A 319 2.01 -3.28 21.22
C LEU A 319 1.30 -3.69 19.93
N SER A 320 -0.03 -3.78 19.96
CA SER A 320 -0.89 -4.03 18.81
C SER A 320 -2.28 -3.45 19.08
N ASP A 321 -3.10 -3.31 18.05
CA ASP A 321 -4.53 -2.99 18.20
C ASP A 321 -5.34 -4.16 18.81
N HIS A 322 -4.68 -5.31 18.98
CA HIS A 322 -5.14 -6.47 19.74
C HIS A 322 -4.22 -6.78 20.94
N PHE A 323 -4.77 -7.38 21.99
CA PHE A 323 -4.04 -8.04 23.06
C PHE A 323 -3.87 -9.53 22.77
N SER A 324 -2.82 -10.14 23.31
CA SER A 324 -2.56 -11.57 23.10
C SER A 324 -3.52 -12.45 23.90
N VAL A 325 -3.76 -13.66 23.41
CA VAL A 325 -4.47 -14.71 24.16
C VAL A 325 -3.51 -15.86 24.42
N GLY A 326 -3.44 -16.30 25.67
CA GLY A 326 -2.67 -17.47 26.07
C GLY A 326 -3.55 -18.54 26.70
N ALA A 327 -3.12 -19.80 26.61
CA ALA A 327 -3.79 -20.94 27.23
C ALA A 327 -2.82 -22.06 27.61
N THR A 328 -3.15 -22.78 28.68
CA THR A 328 -2.44 -23.99 29.12
C THR A 328 -3.36 -25.20 28.94
N LEU A 329 -2.89 -26.21 28.21
CA LEU A 329 -3.56 -27.51 28.13
C LEU A 329 -2.78 -28.52 28.96
N ARG A 330 -3.46 -29.30 29.79
CA ARG A 330 -2.88 -30.37 30.61
C ARG A 330 -3.32 -31.74 30.10
N TRP A 331 -2.42 -32.70 30.08
CA TRP A 331 -2.75 -34.09 29.80
C TRP A 331 -3.34 -34.77 31.05
N SER A 332 -4.53 -35.37 30.94
CA SER A 332 -5.25 -35.96 32.09
C SER A 332 -4.76 -37.35 32.53
N GLY A 333 -3.86 -37.98 31.78
CA GLY A 333 -3.36 -39.33 32.10
C GLY A 333 -4.40 -40.45 31.90
N ILE A 334 -3.96 -41.71 32.09
CA ILE A 334 -4.85 -42.89 32.07
C ILE A 334 -5.40 -43.07 33.49
N ALA A 335 -6.72 -43.00 33.67
CA ALA A 335 -7.34 -43.17 34.99
C ALA A 335 -7.00 -44.57 35.57
N GLY A 336 -6.29 -44.60 36.69
CA GLY A 336 -5.91 -45.83 37.37
C GLY A 336 -5.07 -45.60 38.63
N GLN A 337 -5.67 -45.04 39.69
CA GLN A 337 -5.62 -45.53 41.08
C GLN A 337 -6.19 -44.49 42.04
N GLU A 338 -7.16 -44.92 42.84
CA GLU A 338 -7.79 -44.17 43.92
C GLU A 338 -6.77 -43.71 44.98
N SER A 339 -6.95 -42.50 45.51
CA SER A 339 -6.62 -42.21 46.91
C SER A 339 -7.71 -41.32 47.50
N ASN A 340 -8.55 -41.95 48.31
CA ASN A 340 -9.43 -41.32 49.29
C ASN A 340 -8.66 -40.31 50.13
N GLU A 341 -9.09 -39.05 50.15
CA GLU A 341 -9.04 -38.25 51.38
C GLU A 341 -10.16 -37.21 51.36
N ALA A 342 -11.12 -37.44 52.27
CA ALA A 342 -12.29 -36.63 52.48
C ALA A 342 -11.98 -35.44 53.40
N LEU A 343 -12.58 -34.28 53.13
CA LEU A 343 -12.84 -33.28 54.16
C LEU A 343 -14.29 -32.78 54.11
N SER A 344 -14.95 -32.98 55.23
CA SER A 344 -16.33 -32.66 55.63
C SER A 344 -16.57 -31.17 55.94
N SER A 345 -17.77 -30.63 55.65
CA SER A 345 -18.86 -30.20 56.60
C SER A 345 -19.98 -29.39 55.87
N PRO A 346 -21.10 -28.92 56.49
CA PRO A 346 -22.43 -29.56 56.59
C PRO A 346 -23.58 -28.73 55.92
N PRO A 347 -24.88 -29.12 56.00
CA PRO A 347 -25.88 -28.83 54.97
C PRO A 347 -26.80 -27.62 55.24
N VAL A 348 -27.27 -26.98 54.16
CA VAL A 348 -28.48 -26.13 54.17
C VAL A 348 -29.37 -26.50 52.98
N THR A 349 -30.63 -26.76 53.30
CA THR A 349 -31.69 -27.32 52.46
C THR A 349 -32.58 -26.26 51.78
N HIS A 350 -32.99 -26.61 50.54
CA HIS A 350 -34.20 -26.24 49.75
C HIS A 350 -34.41 -24.77 49.31
N GLY A 351 -34.69 -24.46 48.04
CA GLY A 351 -35.09 -25.32 46.92
C GLY A 351 -35.19 -24.63 45.55
N HIS A 352 -35.63 -25.46 44.60
CA HIS A 352 -35.75 -25.27 43.13
C HIS A 352 -34.51 -25.63 42.30
N THR A 353 -34.41 -26.95 42.15
CA THR A 353 -33.87 -27.76 41.06
C THR A 353 -33.93 -27.11 39.67
N GLU A 354 -32.76 -26.74 39.14
CA GLU A 354 -32.19 -27.28 37.89
C GLU A 354 -30.68 -27.44 38.15
N THR A 355 -30.25 -28.69 38.29
CA THR A 355 -28.94 -29.10 38.82
C THR A 355 -27.86 -29.07 37.75
N GLY A 356 -26.67 -28.61 38.16
CA GLY A 356 -25.48 -28.49 37.32
C GLY A 356 -25.05 -29.79 36.66
N SER A 357 -24.77 -29.68 35.36
CA SER A 357 -24.00 -30.65 34.56
C SER A 357 -23.49 -30.01 33.26
N GLU A 358 -23.14 -28.72 33.25
CA GLU A 358 -22.65 -28.07 32.01
C GLU A 358 -21.12 -28.01 31.88
N LYS A 359 -20.36 -28.40 32.90
CA LYS A 359 -18.88 -28.35 32.80
C LYS A 359 -18.27 -29.44 31.92
N HIS A 360 -19.01 -30.47 31.52
CA HIS A 360 -18.47 -31.63 30.80
C HIS A 360 -19.42 -32.05 29.66
N ARG A 361 -19.26 -31.46 28.46
CA ARG A 361 -19.89 -31.97 27.23
C ARG A 361 -18.88 -32.84 26.47
N PRO A 362 -19.24 -34.05 26.01
CA PRO A 362 -18.36 -34.86 25.18
C PRO A 362 -18.09 -34.18 23.83
N LEU A 363 -16.82 -34.11 23.42
CA LEU A 363 -16.36 -33.59 22.12
C LEU A 363 -16.63 -34.60 20.99
N SER A 364 -17.85 -35.12 20.87
CA SER A 364 -18.24 -35.83 19.64
C SER A 364 -18.53 -34.81 18.54
N VAL A 365 -18.16 -35.10 17.28
CA VAL A 365 -18.60 -34.30 16.13
C VAL A 365 -20.12 -34.25 16.14
N SER A 366 -20.70 -33.17 16.65
CA SER A 366 -22.13 -32.95 16.51
C SER A 366 -22.35 -32.53 15.07
N TYR A 367 -23.15 -33.27 14.30
CA TYR A 367 -23.64 -32.75 13.04
C TYR A 367 -24.23 -31.36 13.30
N LEU A 368 -23.91 -30.40 12.43
CA LEU A 368 -24.48 -29.07 12.56
C LEU A 368 -26.01 -29.21 12.63
N PRO A 369 -26.68 -28.59 13.61
CA PRO A 369 -28.13 -28.65 13.69
C PRO A 369 -28.76 -28.19 12.36
N PRO A 370 -29.88 -28.78 11.91
CA PRO A 370 -30.58 -28.32 10.72
C PRO A 370 -30.82 -26.81 10.70
N SER A 371 -31.14 -26.22 11.86
CA SER A 371 -31.29 -24.77 12.03
C SER A 371 -30.05 -23.94 11.68
N THR A 372 -28.84 -24.50 11.85
CA THR A 372 -27.60 -23.84 11.44
C THR A 372 -27.43 -23.86 9.92
N TYR A 373 -27.87 -24.94 9.26
CA TYR A 373 -27.92 -24.96 7.79
C TYR A 373 -28.95 -23.95 7.26
N ASP A 374 -30.12 -23.85 7.91
CA ASP A 374 -31.13 -22.86 7.56
C ASP A 374 -30.58 -21.43 7.65
N GLU A 375 -29.84 -21.10 8.73
CA GLU A 375 -29.17 -19.80 8.91
C GLU A 375 -28.11 -19.53 7.83
N ILE A 376 -27.31 -20.54 7.45
CA ILE A 376 -26.34 -20.42 6.34
C ILE A 376 -27.05 -20.19 5.02
N LEU A 377 -28.12 -20.92 4.74
CA LEU A 377 -28.92 -20.77 3.52
C LEU A 377 -29.60 -19.40 3.47
N GLU A 378 -30.12 -18.89 4.60
CA GLU A 378 -30.67 -17.55 4.71
C GLU A 378 -29.61 -16.46 4.48
N MET A 379 -28.40 -16.64 5.05
CA MET A 379 -27.26 -15.75 4.83
C MET A 379 -26.86 -15.74 3.35
N ILE A 380 -26.74 -16.92 2.71
CA ILE A 380 -26.41 -17.04 1.28
C ILE A 380 -27.51 -16.40 0.43
N TYR A 381 -28.78 -16.62 0.77
CA TYR A 381 -29.91 -16.03 0.07
C TYR A 381 -29.88 -14.49 0.16
N SER A 382 -29.72 -13.95 1.36
CA SER A 382 -29.61 -12.51 1.62
C SER A 382 -28.43 -11.88 0.91
N TYR A 383 -27.27 -12.55 0.92
CA TYR A 383 -26.08 -12.14 0.18
C TYR A 383 -26.32 -12.15 -1.33
N THR A 384 -26.92 -13.22 -1.87
CA THR A 384 -27.19 -13.35 -3.30
C THR A 384 -28.18 -12.30 -3.79
N LEU A 385 -29.24 -12.02 -3.01
CA LEU A 385 -30.16 -10.92 -3.28
C LEU A 385 -29.45 -9.57 -3.27
N ARG A 386 -28.61 -9.32 -2.25
CA ARG A 386 -27.83 -8.09 -2.13
C ARG A 386 -26.88 -7.93 -3.31
N GLU A 387 -26.11 -8.96 -3.68
CA GLU A 387 -25.18 -8.91 -4.81
C GLU A 387 -25.92 -8.79 -6.15
N GLY A 388 -27.10 -9.41 -6.30
CA GLY A 388 -27.97 -9.19 -7.45
C GLY A 388 -28.42 -7.73 -7.55
N LYS A 389 -28.81 -7.12 -6.43
CA LYS A 389 -29.17 -5.71 -6.33
C LYS A 389 -27.97 -4.80 -6.55
N GLN A 390 -26.81 -5.09 -5.96
CA GLN A 390 -25.56 -4.34 -6.12
C GLN A 390 -25.04 -4.42 -7.55
N ARG A 391 -25.11 -5.58 -8.21
CA ARG A 391 -24.80 -5.72 -9.63
C ARG A 391 -25.69 -4.82 -10.48
N ARG A 392 -27.01 -4.82 -10.21
CA ARG A 392 -27.95 -3.91 -10.87
C ARG A 392 -27.64 -2.45 -10.56
N TRP A 393 -27.34 -2.09 -9.32
CA TRP A 393 -26.97 -0.71 -8.95
C TRP A 393 -25.65 -0.28 -9.56
N ARG A 394 -24.65 -1.14 -9.63
CA ARG A 394 -23.38 -0.84 -10.32
C ARG A 394 -23.61 -0.67 -11.81
N LEU A 395 -24.48 -1.49 -12.40
CA LEU A 395 -24.89 -1.33 -13.80
C LEU A 395 -25.73 -0.05 -14.00
N TYR A 396 -26.65 0.28 -13.11
CA TYR A 396 -27.43 1.52 -13.15
C TYR A 396 -26.58 2.74 -12.85
N HIS A 397 -25.57 2.62 -11.99
CA HIS A 397 -24.60 3.66 -11.74
C HIS A 397 -23.73 3.83 -12.98
N PHE A 398 -23.25 2.75 -13.59
CA PHE A 398 -22.51 2.81 -14.84
C PHE A 398 -23.32 3.42 -15.99
N ILE A 399 -24.52 2.90 -16.26
CA ILE A 399 -25.43 3.41 -17.30
C ILE A 399 -25.92 4.81 -16.93
N GLY A 400 -26.23 5.06 -15.67
CA GLY A 400 -26.70 6.35 -15.17
C GLY A 400 -25.61 7.40 -15.24
N SER A 401 -24.37 7.08 -14.88
CA SER A 401 -23.19 7.92 -15.11
C SER A 401 -22.99 8.16 -16.61
N LEU A 402 -23.19 7.16 -17.47
CA LEU A 402 -23.12 7.34 -18.92
C LEU A 402 -24.23 8.28 -19.44
N VAL A 403 -25.47 8.11 -18.98
CA VAL A 403 -26.61 8.95 -19.36
C VAL A 403 -26.48 10.36 -18.79
N ILE A 404 -26.03 10.52 -17.55
CA ILE A 404 -25.74 11.81 -16.93
C ILE A 404 -24.60 12.48 -17.68
N SER A 405 -23.53 11.75 -18.02
CA SER A 405 -22.42 12.26 -18.82
C SER A 405 -22.92 12.75 -20.18
N ILE A 406 -23.66 11.90 -20.92
CA ILE A 406 -24.25 12.27 -22.22
C ILE A 406 -25.23 13.45 -22.07
N GLY A 407 -26.06 13.45 -21.03
CA GLY A 407 -27.03 14.51 -20.76
C GLY A 407 -26.37 15.83 -20.36
N CYS A 408 -25.29 15.79 -19.59
CA CYS A 408 -24.45 16.94 -19.28
C CYS A 408 -23.81 17.48 -20.56
N LEU A 409 -23.26 16.61 -21.41
CA LEU A 409 -22.67 16.97 -22.69
C LEU A 409 -23.70 17.59 -23.66
N ILE A 410 -24.92 17.05 -23.73
CA ILE A 410 -26.00 17.65 -24.52
C ILE A 410 -26.44 18.99 -23.90
N ALA A 411 -26.61 19.06 -22.58
CA ALA A 411 -27.07 20.27 -21.88
C ALA A 411 -26.07 21.43 -21.98
N ILE A 412 -24.77 21.15 -22.09
CA ILE A 412 -23.73 22.15 -22.38
C ILE A 412 -24.05 22.93 -23.66
N TRP A 413 -24.55 22.26 -24.69
CA TRP A 413 -24.90 22.90 -25.98
C TRP A 413 -26.02 23.95 -25.86
N TRP A 414 -26.89 23.82 -24.86
CA TRP A 414 -28.05 24.68 -24.67
C TRP A 414 -27.91 25.61 -23.46
N SER A 415 -26.78 25.55 -22.75
CA SER A 415 -26.53 26.35 -21.56
C SER A 415 -26.05 27.76 -21.94
N PRO A 416 -26.81 28.82 -21.62
CA PRO A 416 -26.45 30.20 -21.98
C PRO A 416 -25.40 30.82 -21.03
N ARG A 417 -24.92 30.06 -20.03
CA ARG A 417 -23.98 30.54 -19.00
C ARG A 417 -22.82 29.56 -18.83
N ASN A 418 -21.62 30.03 -19.16
CA ASN A 418 -20.38 29.25 -19.21
C ASN A 418 -20.05 28.50 -17.90
N PHE A 419 -20.37 29.06 -16.74
CA PHE A 419 -20.13 28.42 -15.44
C PHE A 419 -21.01 27.17 -15.20
N VAL A 420 -22.22 27.12 -15.76
CA VAL A 420 -23.10 25.94 -15.67
C VAL A 420 -22.60 24.85 -16.61
N SER A 421 -22.14 25.22 -17.80
CA SER A 421 -21.48 24.30 -18.73
C SER A 421 -20.21 23.70 -18.12
N PHE A 422 -19.42 24.50 -17.39
CA PHE A 422 -18.25 24.06 -16.64
C PHE A 422 -18.61 23.07 -15.52
N LEU A 423 -19.64 23.34 -14.71
CA LEU A 423 -20.08 22.40 -13.66
C LEU A 423 -20.60 21.07 -14.24
N LEU A 424 -21.28 21.10 -15.38
CA LEU A 424 -21.75 19.90 -16.07
C LEU A 424 -20.60 19.09 -16.68
N MET A 425 -19.55 19.77 -17.16
CA MET A 425 -18.32 19.15 -17.67
C MET A 425 -17.49 18.52 -16.53
N LEU A 426 -17.37 19.23 -15.41
CA LEU A 426 -16.66 18.78 -14.21
C LEU A 426 -17.29 17.53 -13.57
N LEU A 427 -18.62 17.42 -13.64
CA LEU A 427 -19.35 16.24 -13.15
C LEU A 427 -19.17 15.00 -14.04
N SER A 428 -18.73 15.17 -15.30
CA SER A 428 -18.55 14.08 -16.26
C SER A 428 -17.16 13.43 -16.28
N THR A 429 -16.11 14.07 -15.74
CA THR A 429 -14.71 13.75 -16.13
C THR A 429 -13.70 13.55 -14.98
N LEU A 430 -14.09 12.96 -13.84
CA LEU A 430 -13.15 12.70 -12.73
C LEU A 430 -12.10 11.58 -13.04
N GLY A 431 -10.87 11.95 -13.46
CA GLY A 431 -9.62 11.15 -13.46
C GLY A 431 -8.45 11.83 -14.21
N LEU A 432 -7.25 12.07 -13.61
CA LEU A 432 -6.30 13.13 -14.11
C LEU A 432 -4.69 12.97 -13.98
N SER A 433 -3.83 13.61 -14.87
CA SER A 433 -2.33 13.89 -15.10
C SER A 433 -1.65 14.28 -16.51
N ALA A 434 -0.60 15.15 -16.56
CA ALA A 434 -0.39 16.09 -17.71
C ALA A 434 0.97 16.41 -18.40
N GLY A 435 2.14 16.13 -17.82
CA GLY A 435 3.43 16.78 -18.21
C GLY A 435 4.10 16.30 -19.50
N ASP A 436 4.17 14.99 -19.72
CA ASP A 436 4.92 14.36 -20.83
C ASP A 436 4.39 14.75 -22.22
N ALA A 437 3.12 15.17 -22.31
CA ALA A 437 2.47 15.49 -23.57
C ALA A 437 3.10 16.68 -24.30
N PHE A 438 3.52 17.71 -23.56
CA PHE A 438 4.14 18.91 -24.14
C PHE A 438 5.58 18.65 -24.61
N ALA A 439 6.31 17.75 -23.97
CA ALA A 439 7.68 17.41 -24.37
C ALA A 439 7.67 16.66 -25.71
N ILE A 440 6.73 15.71 -25.87
CA ILE A 440 6.51 14.99 -27.13
C ILE A 440 6.06 15.97 -28.22
N LEU A 441 5.13 16.89 -27.92
CA LEU A 441 4.71 17.94 -28.85
C LEU A 441 5.90 18.75 -29.39
N LEU A 442 6.73 19.27 -28.49
CA LEU A 442 7.90 20.08 -28.85
C LEU A 442 8.90 19.26 -29.68
N ALA A 443 9.26 18.06 -29.24
CA ALA A 443 10.22 17.20 -29.94
C ALA A 443 9.74 16.78 -31.34
N ALA A 444 8.43 16.56 -31.53
CA ALA A 444 7.88 16.06 -32.79
C ALA A 444 7.55 17.16 -33.83
N HIS A 445 7.38 18.41 -33.42
CA HIS A 445 6.96 19.54 -34.29
C HIS A 445 7.97 20.67 -34.42
N HIS A 446 8.99 20.73 -33.56
CA HIS A 446 10.04 21.71 -33.70
C HIS A 446 10.88 21.42 -34.96
N SER A 447 11.08 22.42 -35.82
CA SER A 447 11.70 22.23 -37.15
C SER A 447 13.17 21.82 -37.10
N ALA A 448 13.84 22.08 -35.98
CA ALA A 448 15.23 21.69 -35.75
C ALA A 448 15.40 20.32 -35.09
N ALA A 449 14.30 19.59 -34.87
CA ALA A 449 14.30 18.28 -34.22
C ALA A 449 13.82 17.19 -35.19
N GLU A 450 14.50 16.06 -35.17
CA GLU A 450 14.01 14.81 -35.74
C GLU A 450 13.85 13.80 -34.58
N LEU A 451 12.60 13.51 -34.20
CA LEU A 451 12.33 12.56 -33.14
C LEU A 451 12.46 11.13 -33.67
N LEU A 452 13.61 10.50 -33.42
CA LEU A 452 13.96 9.15 -33.89
C LEU A 452 13.08 8.05 -33.30
N GLY A 453 12.49 8.29 -32.13
CA GLY A 453 11.61 7.36 -31.42
C GLY A 453 11.46 7.74 -29.95
N ILE A 454 10.51 7.10 -29.27
CA ILE A 454 10.25 7.29 -27.83
C ILE A 454 10.50 5.98 -27.09
N SER A 455 11.41 5.97 -26.13
CA SER A 455 11.52 4.88 -25.15
C SER A 455 10.69 5.21 -23.91
N THR A 456 9.78 4.33 -23.51
CA THR A 456 9.00 4.50 -22.27
C THR A 456 9.64 3.78 -21.09
N VAL A 457 9.36 4.26 -19.88
CA VAL A 457 9.90 3.74 -18.63
C VAL A 457 8.83 3.80 -17.53
N HIS A 458 9.00 3.01 -16.49
CA HIS A 458 8.22 3.15 -15.24
C HIS A 458 8.47 4.51 -14.58
N GLY A 459 7.48 5.03 -13.85
CA GLY A 459 7.59 6.31 -13.15
C GLY A 459 6.21 6.83 -12.77
N ASN A 460 5.74 7.87 -13.46
CA ASN A 460 4.42 8.51 -13.24
C ASN A 460 3.27 7.51 -13.16
N ALA A 461 3.34 6.44 -13.96
CA ALA A 461 2.52 5.24 -13.80
C ALA A 461 3.35 3.98 -14.13
N GLY A 462 2.68 2.83 -14.07
CA GLY A 462 3.21 1.57 -14.58
C GLY A 462 3.57 1.68 -16.07
N LEU A 463 4.59 0.91 -16.49
CA LEU A 463 5.15 0.98 -17.84
C LEU A 463 4.12 0.79 -18.95
N ASP A 464 3.13 -0.08 -18.77
CA ASP A 464 2.11 -0.32 -19.79
C ASP A 464 1.26 0.94 -20.04
N ASN A 465 0.97 1.68 -18.98
CA ASN A 465 0.24 2.95 -19.06
C ASN A 465 1.10 4.04 -19.70
N THR A 466 2.35 4.22 -19.26
CA THR A 466 3.24 5.23 -19.88
C THR A 466 3.49 4.95 -21.37
N THR A 467 3.55 3.67 -21.75
CA THR A 467 3.64 3.23 -23.15
C THR A 467 2.39 3.57 -23.96
N ALA A 468 1.20 3.28 -23.42
CA ALA A 468 -0.06 3.63 -24.06
C ALA A 468 -0.19 5.15 -24.21
N ASN A 469 0.10 5.91 -23.16
CA ASN A 469 -0.02 7.37 -23.15
C ASN A 469 0.89 8.03 -24.18
N ALA A 470 2.14 7.59 -24.33
CA ALA A 470 3.04 8.10 -25.35
C ALA A 470 2.46 7.91 -26.77
N GLY A 471 1.89 6.73 -27.05
CA GLY A 471 1.21 6.47 -28.32
C GLY A 471 -0.06 7.31 -28.52
N SER A 472 -0.83 7.54 -27.46
CA SER A 472 -2.01 8.41 -27.46
C SER A 472 -1.66 9.85 -27.76
N VAL A 473 -0.63 10.40 -27.11
CA VAL A 473 -0.14 11.76 -27.37
C VAL A 473 0.36 11.89 -28.80
N LEU A 474 1.19 10.95 -29.29
CA LEU A 474 1.66 10.95 -30.68
C LEU A 474 0.49 10.94 -31.68
N THR A 475 -0.57 10.20 -31.36
CA THR A 475 -1.80 10.19 -32.16
C THR A 475 -2.51 11.55 -32.10
N ALA A 476 -2.66 12.13 -30.91
CA ALA A 476 -3.31 13.42 -30.70
C ALA A 476 -2.62 14.58 -31.43
N ILE A 477 -1.30 14.56 -31.53
CA ILE A 477 -0.51 15.61 -32.20
C ILE A 477 -0.27 15.33 -33.69
N GLY A 478 -0.92 14.32 -34.27
CA GLY A 478 -0.81 13.99 -35.70
C GLY A 478 0.54 13.37 -36.11
N LYS A 479 1.23 12.69 -35.19
CA LYS A 479 2.53 12.04 -35.42
C LYS A 479 2.55 10.55 -35.03
N PRO A 480 1.53 9.74 -35.39
CA PRO A 480 1.44 8.35 -34.94
C PRO A 480 2.55 7.44 -35.51
N ASP A 481 3.28 7.89 -36.53
CA ASP A 481 4.29 7.10 -37.22
C ASP A 481 5.62 6.99 -36.47
N ILE A 482 5.83 7.84 -35.46
CA ILE A 482 7.03 7.83 -34.62
C ILE A 482 7.00 6.56 -33.75
N PRO A 483 8.06 5.73 -33.75
CA PRO A 483 8.04 4.46 -33.03
C PRO A 483 8.11 4.68 -31.52
N VAL A 484 7.30 3.93 -30.78
CA VAL A 484 7.32 3.85 -29.32
C VAL A 484 7.85 2.48 -28.91
N TYR A 485 8.87 2.45 -28.06
CA TYR A 485 9.51 1.23 -27.57
C TYR A 485 9.30 1.09 -26.07
N ARG A 486 8.84 -0.10 -25.66
CA ARG A 486 8.61 -0.43 -24.26
C ARG A 486 9.95 -0.69 -23.57
N GLY A 487 10.25 0.04 -22.49
CA GLY A 487 11.52 -0.06 -21.76
C GLY A 487 11.41 -0.75 -20.41
N ALA A 488 12.16 -0.25 -19.42
CA ALA A 488 12.23 -0.86 -18.09
C ALA A 488 10.94 -0.67 -17.28
N SER A 489 10.44 -1.77 -16.69
CA SER A 489 9.20 -1.77 -15.90
C SER A 489 9.40 -1.52 -14.40
N LYS A 490 10.66 -1.39 -13.95
CA LYS A 490 11.04 -1.15 -12.55
C LYS A 490 12.44 -0.52 -12.48
N PRO A 491 12.81 0.11 -11.34
CA PRO A 491 14.16 0.63 -11.11
C PRO A 491 15.25 -0.43 -11.21
N LEU A 492 16.52 -0.01 -11.34
CA LEU A 492 17.66 -0.93 -11.44
C LEU A 492 17.74 -1.92 -10.28
N VAL A 493 17.63 -1.42 -9.04
CA VAL A 493 17.82 -2.22 -7.83
C VAL A 493 16.70 -2.06 -6.80
N ARG A 494 15.82 -1.07 -6.96
CA ARG A 494 14.75 -0.73 -6.01
C ARG A 494 13.40 -1.31 -6.43
N PRO A 495 12.46 -1.50 -5.49
CA PRO A 495 11.06 -1.75 -5.83
C PRO A 495 10.47 -0.61 -6.66
N ALA A 496 9.58 -0.94 -7.60
CA ALA A 496 8.86 0.07 -8.38
C ALA A 496 7.95 0.91 -7.48
N VAL A 497 7.95 2.22 -7.73
CA VAL A 497 7.08 3.20 -7.08
C VAL A 497 6.45 4.04 -8.18
N HIS A 498 5.13 4.26 -8.06
CA HIS A 498 4.36 5.08 -8.99
C HIS A 498 3.79 6.29 -8.26
N ALA A 499 3.60 7.38 -8.98
CA ALA A 499 3.08 8.62 -8.42
C ALA A 499 1.55 8.72 -8.57
N ASP A 500 0.78 7.67 -8.26
CA ASP A 500 -0.67 7.65 -8.43
C ASP A 500 -1.38 8.85 -7.74
N ALA A 501 -0.81 9.33 -6.62
CA ALA A 501 -1.29 10.48 -5.87
C ALA A 501 -1.15 11.84 -6.59
N ILE A 502 -0.23 11.92 -7.56
CA ILE A 502 -0.05 13.07 -8.44
C ILE A 502 -0.62 12.68 -9.80
N HIS A 503 -0.06 11.69 -10.49
CA HIS A 503 -0.37 11.40 -11.89
C HIS A 503 -1.59 10.50 -12.15
N GLY A 504 -2.40 10.15 -11.14
CA GLY A 504 -3.54 9.24 -11.32
C GLY A 504 -3.14 7.82 -11.78
N GLU A 505 -4.09 6.87 -11.78
CA GLU A 505 -3.78 5.46 -12.08
C GLU A 505 -3.29 5.23 -13.51
N SER A 506 -3.74 6.05 -14.47
CA SER A 506 -3.31 5.96 -15.88
C SER A 506 -2.01 6.71 -16.17
N GLY A 507 -1.50 7.59 -15.30
CA GLY A 507 -0.25 8.32 -15.55
C GLY A 507 -0.29 9.45 -16.59
N LEU A 508 -1.40 9.62 -17.32
CA LEU A 508 -1.64 10.81 -18.16
C LEU A 508 -3.15 11.12 -18.25
N ALA A 509 -3.75 11.69 -17.22
CA ALA A 509 -5.17 12.04 -17.23
C ALA A 509 -5.38 13.59 -17.19
N GLY A 510 -6.55 14.18 -17.09
CA GLY A 510 -6.68 15.65 -17.10
C GLY A 510 -7.86 16.04 -17.96
N THR A 511 -8.12 15.13 -18.89
CA THR A 511 -8.91 15.27 -20.07
C THR A 511 -9.33 13.87 -20.51
N ASP A 512 -10.56 13.75 -20.96
CA ASP A 512 -11.05 12.53 -21.64
C ASP A 512 -10.80 12.59 -23.16
N LEU A 513 -10.06 13.60 -23.62
CA LEU A 513 -9.83 13.88 -25.04
C LEU A 513 -8.62 13.13 -25.62
N LEU A 514 -7.91 12.33 -24.81
CA LEU A 514 -6.80 11.50 -25.29
C LEU A 514 -7.32 10.40 -26.23
N PRO A 515 -6.86 10.35 -27.49
CA PRO A 515 -7.26 9.30 -28.41
C PRO A 515 -6.58 7.97 -28.06
N THR A 516 -7.15 6.87 -28.53
CA THR A 516 -6.46 5.56 -28.51
C THR A 516 -5.21 5.63 -29.40
N PRO A 517 -4.08 5.00 -29.02
CA PRO A 517 -2.89 4.97 -29.87
C PRO A 517 -3.20 4.39 -31.25
N ALA A 518 -2.92 5.13 -32.32
CA ALA A 518 -3.16 4.69 -33.70
C ALA A 518 -2.17 3.58 -34.13
N ARG A 519 -1.01 3.49 -33.46
CA ARG A 519 -0.06 2.39 -33.63
C ARG A 519 0.29 1.78 -32.27
N PRO A 520 0.41 0.44 -32.18
CA PRO A 520 0.94 -0.19 -30.98
C PRO A 520 2.44 0.12 -30.82
N ALA A 521 2.93 0.05 -29.60
CA ALA A 521 4.37 0.08 -29.35
C ALA A 521 5.06 -1.11 -30.01
N ASP A 522 6.29 -0.91 -30.47
CA ASP A 522 7.12 -1.97 -31.02
C ASP A 522 7.68 -2.82 -29.87
N LEU A 523 7.21 -4.06 -29.80
CA LEU A 523 7.61 -5.05 -28.80
C LEU A 523 8.63 -6.07 -29.36
N SER A 524 9.08 -5.88 -30.61
CA SER A 524 10.06 -6.78 -31.25
C SER A 524 11.50 -6.52 -30.81
N VAL A 525 11.76 -5.36 -30.20
CA VAL A 525 13.06 -4.93 -29.72
C VAL A 525 12.92 -4.20 -28.37
N GLU A 526 13.84 -4.48 -27.45
CA GLU A 526 13.91 -3.79 -26.17
C GLU A 526 14.29 -2.31 -26.37
N ALA A 527 13.69 -1.39 -25.60
CA ALA A 527 13.92 0.04 -25.80
C ALA A 527 15.39 0.46 -25.71
N VAL A 528 16.19 -0.16 -24.83
CA VAL A 528 17.64 0.10 -24.73
C VAL A 528 18.37 -0.25 -26.03
N ASP A 529 17.98 -1.34 -26.69
CA ASP A 529 18.61 -1.80 -27.92
C ASP A 529 18.17 -0.95 -29.12
N ALA A 530 16.90 -0.54 -29.13
CA ALA A 530 16.36 0.41 -30.10
C ALA A 530 17.05 1.78 -29.99
N MET A 531 17.24 2.30 -28.77
CA MET A 531 17.98 3.55 -28.52
C MET A 531 19.42 3.46 -29.04
N ALA A 532 20.16 2.41 -28.67
CA ALA A 532 21.54 2.24 -29.12
C ALA A 532 21.64 2.19 -30.65
N LYS A 533 20.75 1.42 -31.29
CA LYS A 533 20.68 1.32 -32.75
C LYS A 533 20.37 2.67 -33.41
N ALA A 534 19.39 3.42 -32.89
CA ALA A 534 19.02 4.73 -33.44
C ALA A 534 20.16 5.74 -33.30
N ILE A 535 20.80 5.82 -32.12
CA ILE A 535 21.91 6.75 -31.87
C ILE A 535 23.10 6.43 -32.76
N LEU A 536 23.51 5.16 -32.85
CA LEU A 536 24.66 4.76 -33.66
C LEU A 536 24.42 4.87 -35.18
N ALA A 537 23.15 4.93 -35.61
CA ALA A 537 22.80 5.17 -37.01
C ALA A 537 22.92 6.65 -37.42
N THR A 538 22.95 7.60 -36.46
CA THR A 538 23.21 9.01 -36.77
C THR A 538 24.71 9.27 -36.92
N PRO A 539 25.14 10.38 -37.55
CA PRO A 539 26.52 10.82 -37.46
C PRO A 539 26.97 11.01 -35.98
N PRO A 540 28.25 10.77 -35.64
CA PRO A 540 28.76 11.04 -34.31
C PRO A 540 28.57 12.51 -33.90
N ASN A 541 28.28 12.74 -32.62
CA ASN A 541 28.06 14.05 -32.00
C ASN A 541 26.90 14.88 -32.60
N THR A 542 25.86 14.23 -33.14
CA THR A 542 24.63 14.91 -33.59
C THR A 542 23.39 14.56 -32.80
N CYS A 543 23.24 13.30 -32.36
CA CYS A 543 22.06 12.83 -31.63
C CYS A 543 22.08 13.30 -30.17
N TRP A 544 20.94 13.80 -29.68
CA TRP A 544 20.68 14.07 -28.28
C TRP A 544 19.79 12.99 -27.68
N LEU A 545 20.08 12.62 -26.43
CA LEU A 545 19.18 11.83 -25.61
C LEU A 545 18.48 12.78 -24.63
N VAL A 546 17.14 12.78 -24.61
CA VAL A 546 16.35 13.60 -23.68
C VAL A 546 15.55 12.68 -22.77
N ALA A 547 15.75 12.79 -21.46
CA ALA A 547 15.12 11.95 -20.46
C ALA A 547 14.22 12.80 -19.55
N THR A 548 12.92 12.52 -19.57
CA THR A 548 11.89 13.24 -18.78
C THR A 548 11.19 12.34 -17.76
N GLY A 549 11.64 11.10 -17.62
CA GLY A 549 11.19 10.13 -16.61
C GLY A 549 12.36 9.58 -15.80
N THR A 550 12.14 8.44 -15.14
CA THR A 550 13.22 7.76 -14.41
C THR A 550 14.38 7.39 -15.33
N LEU A 551 15.61 7.47 -14.79
CA LEU A 551 16.83 7.32 -15.59
C LEU A 551 17.23 5.87 -15.85
N THR A 552 16.37 4.91 -15.52
CA THR A 552 16.62 3.46 -15.62
C THR A 552 17.04 3.04 -17.03
N ASN A 553 16.32 3.50 -18.06
CA ASN A 553 16.64 3.17 -19.46
C ASN A 553 17.98 3.79 -19.89
N VAL A 554 18.27 5.01 -19.47
CA VAL A 554 19.52 5.71 -19.80
C VAL A 554 20.71 5.00 -19.14
N ALA A 555 20.59 4.66 -17.86
CA ALA A 555 21.59 3.87 -17.15
C ALA A 555 21.79 2.49 -17.82
N GLY A 556 20.70 1.81 -18.18
CA GLY A 556 20.75 0.56 -18.93
C GLY A 556 21.48 0.68 -20.27
N LEU A 557 21.24 1.76 -21.02
CA LEU A 557 21.89 2.07 -22.29
C LEU A 557 23.40 2.24 -22.13
N VAL A 558 23.86 3.05 -21.18
CA VAL A 558 25.29 3.32 -21.02
C VAL A 558 26.04 2.13 -20.43
N MET A 559 25.39 1.34 -19.59
CA MET A 559 25.97 0.08 -19.06
C MET A 559 26.10 -0.99 -20.15
N LYS A 560 25.09 -1.13 -21.02
CA LYS A 560 25.09 -2.16 -22.09
C LYS A 560 25.90 -1.73 -23.31
N TYR A 561 25.90 -0.44 -23.66
CA TYR A 561 26.52 0.13 -24.85
C TYR A 561 27.36 1.38 -24.52
N PRO A 562 28.48 1.24 -23.80
CA PRO A 562 29.28 2.39 -23.34
C PRO A 562 29.80 3.28 -24.50
N ALA A 563 30.01 2.71 -25.69
CA ALA A 563 30.43 3.45 -26.88
C ALA A 563 29.43 4.55 -27.31
N VAL A 564 28.17 4.44 -26.91
CA VAL A 564 27.13 5.46 -27.19
C VAL A 564 27.48 6.81 -26.56
N VAL A 565 28.18 6.83 -25.42
CA VAL A 565 28.56 8.07 -24.72
C VAL A 565 29.46 8.96 -25.59
N GLY A 566 30.42 8.35 -26.27
CA GLY A 566 31.29 9.05 -27.23
C GLY A 566 30.52 9.56 -28.45
N HIS A 567 29.45 8.87 -28.84
CA HIS A 567 28.65 9.16 -30.04
C HIS A 567 27.57 10.23 -29.83
N LEU A 568 27.04 10.37 -28.61
CA LEU A 568 26.02 11.37 -28.27
C LEU A 568 26.59 12.80 -28.39
N LYS A 569 25.79 13.72 -28.93
CA LYS A 569 26.04 15.17 -28.83
C LYS A 569 25.85 15.65 -27.41
N GLY A 570 24.78 15.19 -26.75
CA GLY A 570 24.44 15.58 -25.39
C GLY A 570 23.33 14.72 -24.79
N LEU A 571 23.20 14.81 -23.47
CA LEU A 571 22.11 14.24 -22.68
C LEU A 571 21.40 15.40 -21.96
N SER A 572 20.08 15.51 -22.10
CA SER A 572 19.30 16.44 -21.27
C SER A 572 18.34 15.68 -20.36
N ILE A 573 18.28 16.07 -19.10
CA ILE A 573 17.50 15.40 -18.06
C ILE A 573 16.55 16.42 -17.44
N MET A 574 15.26 16.13 -17.41
CA MET A 574 14.36 16.75 -16.44
C MET A 574 14.35 15.90 -15.17
N GLY A 575 14.85 16.48 -14.09
CA GLY A 575 14.90 15.82 -12.80
C GLY A 575 15.84 16.51 -11.83
N GLY A 576 15.68 16.17 -10.56
CA GLY A 576 16.48 16.71 -9.47
C GLY A 576 15.95 18.01 -8.89
N ALA A 577 16.45 18.34 -7.70
CA ALA A 577 16.19 19.58 -6.98
C ALA A 577 17.45 19.95 -6.19
N ILE A 578 17.97 21.16 -6.39
CA ILE A 578 19.21 21.63 -5.77
C ILE A 578 18.89 22.34 -4.45
N GLY A 579 17.94 23.28 -4.46
CA GLY A 579 17.52 24.03 -3.28
C GLY A 579 18.56 25.04 -2.80
N GLY A 580 18.38 25.55 -1.57
CA GLY A 580 19.36 26.44 -0.93
C GLY A 580 19.54 27.78 -1.64
N GLY A 581 18.48 28.27 -2.31
CA GLY A 581 18.53 29.51 -3.09
C GLY A 581 19.34 29.41 -4.38
N PHE A 582 19.48 28.21 -4.97
CA PHE A 582 20.20 28.02 -6.23
C PHE A 582 19.64 28.90 -7.37
N THR A 583 18.34 29.18 -7.37
CA THR A 583 17.70 30.17 -8.26
C THR A 583 16.70 31.02 -7.47
N ALA A 584 16.13 32.03 -8.12
CA ALA A 584 15.02 32.82 -7.56
C ALA A 584 13.67 32.09 -7.63
N ALA A 585 13.63 30.85 -8.14
CA ALA A 585 12.39 30.11 -8.27
C ALA A 585 11.79 29.82 -6.89
N PRO A 586 10.47 29.99 -6.72
CA PRO A 586 9.80 29.65 -5.47
C PRO A 586 9.95 28.16 -5.13
N MET A 587 10.42 27.91 -3.91
CA MET A 587 10.54 26.60 -3.28
C MET A 587 9.57 26.51 -2.09
N GLY A 588 9.09 25.31 -1.80
CA GLY A 588 8.12 25.05 -0.74
C GLY A 588 8.73 25.13 0.65
N LYS A 589 7.90 24.93 1.68
CA LYS A 589 8.34 24.85 3.09
C LYS A 589 7.67 23.68 3.80
N VAL A 590 8.39 23.06 4.72
CA VAL A 590 7.86 22.09 5.70
C VAL A 590 8.23 22.59 7.10
N GLY A 591 7.26 23.12 7.83
CA GLY A 591 7.52 23.81 9.09
C GLY A 591 8.36 25.09 8.88
N SER A 592 9.50 25.19 9.56
CA SER A 592 10.48 26.29 9.39
C SER A 592 11.59 25.97 8.38
N THR A 593 11.62 24.78 7.79
CA THR A 593 12.68 24.31 6.90
C THR A 593 12.24 24.40 5.44
N GLU A 594 13.17 24.78 4.56
CA GLU A 594 12.96 24.83 3.11
C GLU A 594 12.71 23.41 2.55
N ARG A 595 11.73 23.28 1.66
CA ARG A 595 11.46 22.08 0.87
C ARG A 595 11.64 22.42 -0.60
N TYR A 596 12.60 21.77 -1.23
CA TYR A 596 12.87 21.93 -2.66
C TYR A 596 12.56 20.66 -3.47
N GLY A 597 12.34 19.51 -2.82
CA GLY A 597 11.83 18.31 -3.50
C GLY A 597 10.30 18.32 -3.70
N ASN A 598 9.81 17.73 -4.80
CA ASN A 598 8.38 17.54 -5.05
C ASN A 598 7.84 16.26 -4.40
N TRP A 599 8.60 15.18 -4.41
CA TRP A 599 8.18 13.90 -3.84
C TRP A 599 8.60 13.78 -2.38
N THR A 600 9.89 13.94 -2.08
CA THR A 600 10.41 14.04 -0.70
C THR A 600 10.69 15.49 -0.32
N PRO A 601 11.02 15.81 0.94
CA PRO A 601 11.47 17.16 1.28
C PRO A 601 12.68 17.64 0.47
N TYR A 602 13.54 16.72 0.01
CA TYR A 602 14.86 17.02 -0.57
C TYR A 602 15.04 16.59 -2.02
N ALA A 603 14.19 15.70 -2.53
CA ALA A 603 14.41 15.03 -3.80
C ALA A 603 13.20 15.13 -4.73
N GLU A 604 13.52 15.25 -6.01
CA GLU A 604 12.57 15.24 -7.11
C GLU A 604 12.26 13.78 -7.53
N PHE A 605 11.02 13.53 -7.97
CA PHE A 605 10.45 12.24 -8.29
C PHE A 605 11.29 11.36 -9.25
N ASN A 606 11.68 11.86 -10.42
CA ASN A 606 12.42 11.08 -11.42
C ASN A 606 13.75 10.55 -10.87
N ILE A 607 14.45 11.36 -10.05
CA ILE A 607 15.72 10.96 -9.45
C ILE A 607 15.51 10.02 -8.27
N VAL A 608 14.59 10.33 -7.36
CA VAL A 608 14.42 9.54 -6.13
C VAL A 608 13.83 8.15 -6.36
N VAL A 609 13.09 7.95 -7.45
CA VAL A 609 12.51 6.64 -7.80
C VAL A 609 13.56 5.64 -8.31
N ASP A 610 14.62 6.11 -8.96
CA ASP A 610 15.78 5.28 -9.34
C ASP A 610 17.11 6.06 -9.15
N PRO A 611 17.51 6.31 -7.89
CA PRO A 611 18.64 7.15 -7.57
C PRO A 611 19.97 6.48 -7.96
N GLU A 612 20.03 5.15 -8.02
CA GLU A 612 21.20 4.43 -8.52
C GLU A 612 21.38 4.61 -10.03
N ALA A 613 20.29 4.61 -10.81
CA ALA A 613 20.36 4.93 -12.23
C ALA A 613 20.84 6.37 -12.45
N ALA A 614 20.33 7.31 -11.65
CA ALA A 614 20.76 8.70 -11.69
C ALA A 614 22.24 8.87 -11.31
N ALA A 615 22.69 8.23 -10.22
CA ALA A 615 24.08 8.25 -9.79
C ALA A 615 25.03 7.73 -10.89
N THR A 616 24.65 6.64 -11.56
CA THR A 616 25.43 6.04 -12.65
C THR A 616 25.74 7.03 -13.77
N ILE A 617 24.81 7.94 -14.08
CA ILE A 617 24.97 8.94 -15.15
C ILE A 617 25.94 10.04 -14.72
N PHE A 618 25.80 10.56 -13.51
CA PHE A 618 26.63 11.67 -13.02
C PHE A 618 28.04 11.22 -12.59
N ASP A 619 28.19 9.98 -12.15
CA ASP A 619 29.50 9.38 -11.81
C ASP A 619 30.35 9.04 -13.05
N LEU A 620 29.78 9.13 -14.26
CA LEU A 620 30.50 8.92 -15.52
C LEU A 620 30.96 10.26 -16.12
N PRO A 621 32.25 10.65 -16.02
CA PRO A 621 32.70 12.01 -16.34
C PRO A 621 32.43 12.44 -17.78
N GLU A 622 32.62 11.53 -18.74
CA GLU A 622 32.43 11.82 -20.18
C GLU A 622 30.97 12.13 -20.51
N LEU A 623 30.03 11.47 -19.84
CA LEU A 623 28.60 11.72 -20.01
C LEU A 623 28.16 12.94 -19.21
N ALA A 624 28.66 13.09 -17.97
CA ALA A 624 28.39 14.25 -17.13
C ALA A 624 28.79 15.56 -17.82
N ALA A 625 29.94 15.60 -18.49
CA ALA A 625 30.41 16.74 -19.29
C ALA A 625 29.49 17.10 -20.48
N LYS A 626 28.70 16.14 -20.95
CA LYS A 626 27.71 16.30 -22.03
C LYS A 626 26.28 16.45 -21.51
N THR A 627 26.08 16.50 -20.18
CA THR A 627 24.76 16.48 -19.56
C THR A 627 24.27 17.88 -19.20
N THR A 628 23.03 18.19 -19.57
CA THR A 628 22.28 19.35 -19.07
C THR A 628 21.15 18.87 -18.16
N LEU A 629 21.23 19.22 -16.87
CA LEU A 629 20.22 18.90 -15.86
C LEU A 629 19.26 20.07 -15.70
N ILE A 630 17.96 19.79 -15.80
CA ILE A 630 16.86 20.72 -15.56
C ILE A 630 16.16 20.32 -14.25
N PRO A 631 16.58 20.87 -13.11
CA PRO A 631 15.95 20.60 -11.83
C PRO A 631 14.66 21.41 -11.63
N LEU A 632 13.97 21.16 -10.52
CA LEU A 632 12.84 21.97 -10.06
C LEU A 632 13.19 23.46 -9.96
N ASP A 633 14.43 23.79 -9.57
CA ASP A 633 14.97 25.15 -9.50
C ASP A 633 14.92 25.92 -10.83
N VAL A 634 14.93 25.21 -11.95
CA VAL A 634 14.78 25.81 -13.28
C VAL A 634 13.33 25.73 -13.74
N SER A 635 12.70 24.56 -13.60
CA SER A 635 11.35 24.35 -14.13
C SER A 635 10.26 25.12 -13.41
N HIS A 636 10.42 25.43 -12.12
CA HIS A 636 9.49 26.29 -11.38
C HIS A 636 9.49 27.76 -11.83
N GLN A 637 10.42 28.17 -12.71
CA GLN A 637 10.39 29.50 -13.35
C GLN A 637 9.42 29.54 -14.55
N VAL A 638 9.02 28.37 -15.07
CA VAL A 638 8.18 28.26 -16.28
C VAL A 638 6.74 28.00 -15.89
N LEU A 639 6.09 29.05 -15.37
CA LEU A 639 4.70 28.97 -14.91
C LEU A 639 3.73 29.22 -16.06
N ALA A 640 2.71 28.37 -16.16
CA ALA A 640 1.58 28.55 -17.06
C ALA A 640 0.57 29.53 -16.44
N ASN A 641 0.92 30.81 -16.45
CA ASN A 641 0.04 31.85 -15.93
C ASN A 641 -1.23 32.02 -16.79
N LYS A 642 -2.16 32.88 -16.35
CA LYS A 642 -3.45 33.08 -17.05
C LYS A 642 -3.28 33.48 -18.53
N ASP A 643 -2.27 34.26 -18.85
CA ASP A 643 -2.02 34.70 -20.23
C ASP A 643 -1.45 33.55 -21.07
N VAL A 644 -0.57 32.73 -20.50
CA VAL A 644 -0.05 31.51 -21.14
C VAL A 644 -1.17 30.50 -21.35
N ILE A 645 -2.01 30.24 -20.34
CA ILE A 645 -3.15 29.33 -20.47
C ILE A 645 -4.06 29.81 -21.59
N LYS A 646 -4.36 31.11 -21.65
CA LYS A 646 -5.15 31.69 -22.73
C LYS A 646 -4.47 31.52 -24.09
N LEU A 647 -3.17 31.76 -24.19
CA LEU A 647 -2.38 31.56 -25.40
C LEU A 647 -2.47 30.11 -25.89
N LEU A 648 -2.23 29.13 -25.02
CA LEU A 648 -2.28 27.71 -25.38
C LEU A 648 -3.69 27.27 -25.76
N HIS A 649 -4.70 27.81 -25.08
CA HIS A 649 -6.08 27.41 -25.32
C HIS A 649 -6.62 27.99 -26.65
N TYR A 650 -6.32 29.24 -26.97
CA TYR A 650 -6.93 29.96 -28.11
C TYR A 650 -5.97 30.31 -29.26
N GLY A 651 -4.67 30.09 -29.07
CA GLY A 651 -3.63 30.47 -30.01
C GLY A 651 -3.30 31.97 -30.02
N LYS A 652 -2.39 32.36 -30.92
CA LYS A 652 -1.89 33.76 -31.07
C LYS A 652 -2.97 34.73 -31.52
N GLU A 653 -3.93 34.27 -32.32
CA GLU A 653 -5.01 35.07 -32.88
C GLU A 653 -6.32 34.90 -32.09
N ALA A 654 -6.24 34.97 -30.76
CA ALA A 654 -7.41 34.89 -29.89
C ALA A 654 -8.47 35.94 -30.31
N PRO A 655 -9.67 35.56 -30.76
CA PRO A 655 -10.62 36.52 -31.30
C PRO A 655 -11.15 37.46 -30.22
N SER A 656 -11.47 38.68 -30.63
CA SER A 656 -12.07 39.70 -29.77
C SER A 656 -13.52 39.38 -29.36
N SER A 657 -14.08 38.26 -29.84
CA SER A 657 -15.46 37.81 -29.59
C SER A 657 -15.50 36.40 -28.97
N ASN A 658 -16.54 36.17 -28.16
CA ASN A 658 -16.78 34.91 -27.42
C ASN A 658 -17.17 33.69 -28.30
N ASP A 659 -16.99 33.72 -29.62
CA ASP A 659 -17.57 32.75 -30.57
C ASP A 659 -16.57 31.72 -31.14
N THR A 660 -15.32 31.69 -30.67
CA THR A 660 -14.35 30.67 -31.13
C THR A 660 -14.06 29.66 -30.05
N ASN A 661 -14.41 28.41 -30.36
CA ASN A 661 -14.09 27.28 -29.49
C ASN A 661 -12.65 26.81 -29.78
N PRO A 662 -11.86 26.53 -28.72
CA PRO A 662 -10.52 25.96 -28.85
C PRO A 662 -10.54 24.60 -29.56
N SER A 663 -9.44 24.19 -30.16
CA SER A 663 -9.33 22.86 -30.78
C SER A 663 -9.35 21.77 -29.70
N VAL A 664 -9.76 20.55 -30.07
CA VAL A 664 -9.74 19.39 -29.16
C VAL A 664 -8.34 19.17 -28.58
N LEU A 665 -7.29 19.33 -29.40
CA LEU A 665 -5.90 19.18 -28.96
C LEU A 665 -5.50 20.26 -27.94
N ARG A 666 -5.87 21.53 -28.20
CA ARG A 666 -5.59 22.65 -27.29
C ARG A 666 -6.31 22.48 -25.96
N THR A 667 -7.60 22.14 -25.99
CA THR A 667 -8.36 21.84 -24.77
C THR A 667 -7.73 20.68 -24.01
N MET A 668 -7.40 19.58 -24.67
CA MET A 668 -6.73 18.43 -24.08
C MET A 668 -5.45 18.85 -23.34
N LEU A 669 -4.53 19.57 -24.00
CA LEU A 669 -3.26 19.98 -23.42
C LEU A 669 -3.41 21.00 -22.28
N VAL A 670 -4.36 21.92 -22.35
CA VAL A 670 -4.62 22.89 -21.28
C VAL A 670 -5.26 22.23 -20.06
N GLU A 671 -6.23 21.33 -20.29
CA GLU A 671 -6.87 20.53 -19.23
C GLU A 671 -5.86 19.66 -18.51
N LEU A 672 -4.97 19.02 -19.28
CA LEU A 672 -3.77 18.37 -18.76
C LEU A 672 -3.01 19.36 -17.88
N LEU A 673 -2.42 20.41 -18.45
CA LEU A 673 -1.53 21.34 -17.74
C LEU A 673 -2.15 21.90 -16.44
N CYS A 674 -3.42 22.30 -16.47
CA CYS A 674 -4.10 22.96 -15.36
C CYS A 674 -4.52 22.01 -14.25
N PHE A 675 -4.51 20.70 -14.47
CA PHE A 675 -4.99 19.74 -13.48
C PHE A 675 -4.29 19.87 -12.12
N PHE A 676 -2.98 20.15 -12.11
CA PHE A 676 -2.18 20.21 -10.88
C PHE A 676 -2.03 21.59 -10.25
N ALA A 677 -2.66 22.62 -10.81
CA ALA A 677 -2.46 24.00 -10.40
C ALA A 677 -2.66 24.20 -8.88
N GLU A 678 -3.72 23.62 -8.31
CA GLU A 678 -3.99 23.73 -6.87
C GLU A 678 -2.97 23.01 -5.98
N THR A 679 -2.41 21.89 -6.43
CA THR A 679 -1.43 21.12 -5.66
C THR A 679 -0.10 21.87 -5.61
N TYR A 680 0.32 22.42 -6.74
CA TYR A 680 1.51 23.25 -6.83
C TYR A 680 1.38 24.55 -6.03
N ASP A 681 0.21 25.18 -6.04
CA ASP A 681 -0.06 26.33 -5.17
C ASP A 681 0.07 25.96 -3.69
N LYS A 682 -0.57 24.87 -3.24
CA LYS A 682 -0.52 24.45 -1.83
C LYS A 682 0.87 24.05 -1.34
N ILE A 683 1.66 23.34 -2.16
CA ILE A 683 2.96 22.79 -1.74
C ILE A 683 4.10 23.80 -1.93
N PHE A 684 4.07 24.57 -3.02
CA PHE A 684 5.18 25.42 -3.45
C PHE A 684 4.83 26.91 -3.49
N GLY A 685 3.56 27.29 -3.29
CA GLY A 685 3.11 28.68 -3.40
C GLY A 685 3.04 29.20 -4.84
N LEU A 686 2.97 28.30 -5.83
CA LEU A 686 2.88 28.63 -7.26
C LEU A 686 1.47 29.11 -7.67
N SER A 687 1.02 30.19 -7.05
CA SER A 687 -0.33 30.72 -7.23
C SER A 687 -0.61 31.33 -8.61
N GLU A 688 0.43 31.68 -9.38
CA GLU A 688 0.27 32.27 -10.71
C GLU A 688 -0.15 31.24 -11.77
N GLY A 689 0.20 29.96 -11.58
CA GLY A 689 -0.10 28.86 -12.50
C GLY A 689 0.82 27.66 -12.29
N PRO A 690 0.47 26.47 -12.82
CA PRO A 690 1.29 25.28 -12.69
C PRO A 690 2.60 25.40 -13.48
N PRO A 691 3.71 24.82 -12.99
CA PRO A 691 4.97 24.78 -13.73
C PRO A 691 4.90 23.75 -14.87
N LEU A 692 5.66 23.99 -15.95
CA LEU A 692 5.86 23.04 -17.04
C LEU A 692 7.31 22.56 -17.07
N HIS A 693 7.53 21.29 -16.71
CA HIS A 693 8.87 20.74 -16.45
C HIS A 693 9.56 20.18 -17.69
N ASP A 694 9.01 19.10 -18.23
CA ASP A 694 9.66 18.20 -19.19
C ASP A 694 10.09 18.85 -20.51
N PRO A 695 9.32 19.76 -21.13
CA PRO A 695 9.71 20.32 -22.42
C PRO A 695 10.94 21.24 -22.33
N ILE A 696 11.33 21.69 -21.14
CA ILE A 696 12.57 22.46 -20.94
C ILE A 696 13.79 21.58 -21.23
N ALA A 697 13.75 20.28 -20.92
CA ALA A 697 14.82 19.35 -21.26
C ALA A 697 14.94 19.15 -22.78
N VAL A 698 13.81 19.17 -23.50
CA VAL A 698 13.83 19.19 -24.97
C VAL A 698 14.42 20.51 -25.47
N ALA A 699 14.01 21.65 -24.90
CA ALA A 699 14.54 22.96 -25.29
C ALA A 699 16.07 23.06 -25.14
N ALA A 700 16.65 22.42 -24.13
CA ALA A 700 18.09 22.41 -23.89
C ALA A 700 18.91 21.80 -25.05
N MET A 701 18.31 20.94 -25.86
CA MET A 701 19.02 20.32 -26.98
C MET A 701 19.29 21.29 -28.15
N PHE A 702 18.53 22.39 -28.21
CA PHE A 702 18.67 23.42 -29.25
C PHE A 702 19.74 24.46 -28.96
N GLU A 703 20.37 24.42 -27.78
CA GLU A 703 21.45 25.34 -27.45
C GLU A 703 22.61 25.30 -28.46
N GLY A 704 23.15 26.48 -28.76
CA GLY A 704 24.21 26.63 -29.77
C GLY A 704 23.73 26.50 -31.21
N THR A 705 22.41 26.48 -31.44
CA THR A 705 21.80 26.57 -32.78
C THR A 705 21.04 27.89 -32.94
N GLU A 706 20.65 28.24 -34.17
CA GLU A 706 19.80 29.41 -34.44
C GLU A 706 18.39 29.32 -33.83
N TYR A 707 18.00 28.11 -33.38
CA TYR A 707 16.69 27.84 -32.77
C TYR A 707 16.76 27.75 -31.24
N ALA A 708 17.88 28.15 -30.63
CA ALA A 708 18.06 28.04 -29.20
C ALA A 708 17.00 28.86 -28.44
N ILE A 709 16.40 28.22 -27.43
CA ILE A 709 15.70 28.93 -26.35
C ILE A 709 16.77 29.21 -25.30
N PRO A 710 17.16 30.47 -25.05
CA PRO A 710 18.29 30.77 -24.18
C PRO A 710 18.12 30.17 -22.77
N LEU A 711 19.06 29.32 -22.36
CA LEU A 711 19.21 28.81 -21.00
C LEU A 711 20.51 29.35 -20.42
N TYR A 712 20.39 30.25 -19.45
CA TYR A 712 21.52 30.97 -18.89
C TYR A 712 22.15 30.15 -17.77
N ASP A 713 23.41 29.73 -17.94
CA ASP A 713 24.20 28.96 -16.97
C ASP A 713 25.15 29.83 -16.15
N HIS A 714 24.68 31.00 -15.74
CA HIS A 714 25.35 31.93 -14.85
C HIS A 714 24.36 32.72 -14.01
N GLU A 715 24.80 33.19 -12.85
CA GLU A 715 24.03 34.11 -12.03
C GLU A 715 23.84 35.46 -12.73
N GLU A 716 22.74 36.14 -12.40
CA GLU A 716 22.44 37.47 -12.92
C GLU A 716 23.61 38.45 -12.65
N GLY A 717 24.07 39.13 -13.69
CA GLY A 717 25.23 40.03 -13.62
C GLY A 717 26.60 39.38 -13.88
N GLN A 718 26.66 38.08 -14.18
CA GLN A 718 27.89 37.37 -14.58
C GLN A 718 27.85 36.92 -16.06
N GLN A 719 27.35 37.79 -16.95
CA GLN A 719 27.20 37.45 -18.37
C GLN A 719 28.54 36.99 -18.98
N GLY A 720 28.52 35.81 -19.60
CA GLY A 720 29.69 35.19 -20.25
C GLY A 720 30.47 34.19 -19.38
N ARG A 721 30.11 34.03 -18.09
CA ARG A 721 30.58 32.91 -17.28
C ARG A 721 29.82 31.64 -17.66
N ARG A 722 30.52 30.52 -17.74
CA ARG A 722 29.96 29.19 -17.98
C ARG A 722 30.09 28.37 -16.70
N GLU A 723 28.99 28.20 -15.96
CA GLU A 723 29.00 27.36 -14.75
C GLU A 723 28.84 25.89 -15.09
N ARG A 724 29.69 25.05 -14.49
CA ARG A 724 29.62 23.59 -14.57
C ARG A 724 29.67 23.02 -13.17
N PHE A 725 28.98 21.91 -12.96
CA PHE A 725 28.78 21.34 -11.65
C PHE A 725 29.23 19.89 -11.60
N ASN A 726 29.87 19.52 -10.50
CA ASN A 726 29.93 18.14 -10.09
C ASN A 726 28.61 17.81 -9.40
N VAL A 727 27.85 16.87 -9.94
CA VAL A 727 26.54 16.47 -9.41
C VAL A 727 26.67 15.12 -8.75
N LYS A 728 26.23 15.02 -7.49
CA LYS A 728 26.18 13.76 -6.75
C LYS A 728 24.75 13.46 -6.35
N VAL A 729 24.31 12.22 -6.53
CA VAL A 729 23.01 11.73 -6.06
C VAL A 729 23.21 10.94 -4.78
N ILE A 730 22.44 11.26 -3.74
CA ILE A 730 22.43 10.50 -2.50
C ILE A 730 21.63 9.22 -2.71
N THR A 731 22.28 8.06 -2.58
CA THR A 731 21.64 6.74 -2.75
C THR A 731 21.38 6.06 -1.40
N GLU A 732 21.96 6.54 -0.31
CA GLU A 732 21.71 5.97 1.01
C GLU A 732 20.26 6.21 1.47
N GLY A 733 19.62 5.16 1.98
CA GLY A 733 18.25 5.19 2.49
C GLY A 733 17.20 4.63 1.53
N THR A 734 16.05 4.26 2.10
CA THR A 734 14.89 3.73 1.38
C THR A 734 13.96 4.84 0.92
N HIS A 735 13.11 4.56 -0.08
CA HIS A 735 12.04 5.45 -0.52
C HIS A 735 11.13 5.96 0.62
N ALA A 736 10.84 5.09 1.60
CA ALA A 736 10.00 5.43 2.74
C ALA A 736 10.69 6.39 3.72
N GLU A 737 11.97 6.13 4.04
CA GLU A 737 12.76 7.03 4.90
C GLU A 737 12.93 8.42 4.26
N ALA A 738 13.10 8.44 2.94
CA ALA A 738 13.22 9.68 2.18
C ALA A 738 11.91 10.49 2.19
N LEU A 739 10.75 9.83 1.98
CA LEU A 739 9.43 10.46 2.09
C LEU A 739 9.18 11.10 3.46
N GLU A 740 9.62 10.43 4.52
CA GLU A 740 9.52 10.94 5.90
C GLU A 740 10.56 12.02 6.23
N GLY A 741 11.49 12.32 5.31
CA GLY A 741 12.58 13.27 5.52
C GLY A 741 13.68 12.78 6.47
N LYS A 742 13.72 11.47 6.78
CA LYS A 742 14.75 10.84 7.63
C LYS A 742 16.08 10.67 6.89
N THR A 743 16.01 10.47 5.58
CA THR A 743 17.17 10.40 4.68
C THR A 743 16.99 11.39 3.54
N GLU A 744 18.10 11.74 2.91
CA GLU A 744 18.11 12.61 1.74
C GLU A 744 18.21 11.80 0.43
N THR A 745 17.72 10.55 0.42
CA THR A 745 17.78 9.68 -0.75
C THR A 745 17.17 10.37 -1.97
N GLY A 746 17.87 10.30 -3.11
CA GLY A 746 17.50 10.99 -4.35
C GLY A 746 17.89 12.46 -4.40
N ARG A 747 18.41 13.05 -3.32
CA ARG A 747 18.87 14.44 -3.32
C ARG A 747 20.01 14.61 -4.32
N THR A 748 19.87 15.60 -5.19
CA THR A 748 20.90 16.02 -6.14
C THR A 748 21.73 17.16 -5.57
N ILE A 749 22.98 16.87 -5.22
CA ILE A 749 23.93 17.85 -4.70
C ILE A 749 24.77 18.38 -5.88
N ALA A 750 24.63 19.66 -6.20
CA ALA A 750 25.44 20.33 -7.21
C ALA A 750 26.55 21.14 -6.56
N THR A 751 27.81 20.84 -6.91
CA THR A 751 28.98 21.60 -6.47
C THR A 751 29.59 22.34 -7.66
N LEU A 752 29.66 23.67 -7.60
CA LEU A 752 30.23 24.49 -8.67
C LEU A 752 31.70 24.15 -8.89
N LEU A 753 32.06 23.86 -10.14
CA LEU A 753 33.43 23.58 -10.55
C LEU A 753 34.21 24.88 -10.83
N PRO A 754 35.55 24.84 -10.68
CA PRO A 754 36.40 25.95 -11.11
C PRO A 754 36.19 26.31 -12.58
N PRO A 755 36.33 27.60 -12.95
CA PRO A 755 36.22 28.03 -14.35
C PRO A 755 37.12 27.22 -15.28
N GLY A 756 36.56 26.77 -16.41
CA GLY A 756 37.28 25.97 -17.42
C GLY A 756 37.25 24.46 -17.20
N GLN A 757 36.72 23.95 -16.09
CA GLN A 757 36.46 22.52 -15.92
C GLN A 757 35.11 22.12 -16.54
N GLU A 758 35.08 20.95 -17.15
CA GLU A 758 33.86 20.34 -17.68
C GLU A 758 33.11 19.57 -16.59
N GLY A 759 31.79 19.53 -16.71
CA GLY A 759 30.89 18.86 -15.78
C GLY A 759 29.45 19.03 -16.24
N VAL A 760 28.49 18.83 -15.35
CA VAL A 760 27.07 18.96 -15.68
C VAL A 760 26.73 20.45 -15.84
N LYS A 761 26.00 20.80 -16.91
CA LYS A 761 25.38 22.11 -17.04
C LYS A 761 24.07 22.11 -16.25
N ILE A 762 23.88 23.10 -15.39
CA ILE A 762 22.60 23.37 -14.72
C ILE A 762 22.27 24.84 -14.99
N PRO A 763 21.24 25.15 -15.81
CA PRO A 763 20.82 26.53 -16.01
C PRO A 763 20.40 27.19 -14.69
N ARG A 764 20.62 28.50 -14.57
CA ARG A 764 20.10 29.34 -13.48
C ARG A 764 18.76 29.97 -13.86
N SER A 765 18.54 30.24 -15.14
CA SER A 765 17.29 30.80 -15.67
C SER A 765 17.14 30.51 -17.17
N LEU A 766 16.01 30.91 -17.75
CA LEU A 766 15.70 30.76 -19.15
C LEU A 766 14.82 31.90 -19.67
N ASP A 767 14.80 32.10 -20.98
CA ASP A 767 13.83 33.00 -21.63
C ASP A 767 12.43 32.35 -21.65
N VAL A 768 11.68 32.52 -20.56
CA VAL A 768 10.35 31.95 -20.36
C VAL A 768 9.35 32.43 -21.43
N HIS A 769 9.46 33.68 -21.87
CA HIS A 769 8.58 34.23 -22.89
C HIS A 769 8.80 33.55 -24.25
N ASN A 770 10.07 33.44 -24.67
CA ASN A 770 10.41 32.73 -25.90
C ASN A 770 10.06 31.24 -25.81
N PHE A 771 10.26 30.62 -24.64
CA PHE A 771 9.87 29.23 -24.41
C PHE A 771 8.38 28.99 -24.70
N TRP A 772 7.48 29.77 -24.11
CA TRP A 772 6.04 29.62 -24.35
C TRP A 772 5.63 29.91 -25.80
N LYS A 773 6.31 30.87 -26.44
CA LYS A 773 6.11 31.14 -27.87
C LYS A 773 6.45 29.92 -28.72
N VAL A 774 7.57 29.24 -28.45
CA VAL A 774 7.98 28.05 -29.20
C VAL A 774 7.03 26.87 -28.96
N ILE A 775 6.54 26.69 -27.73
CA ILE A 775 5.50 25.68 -27.44
C ILE A 775 4.24 25.94 -28.27
N GLU A 776 3.78 27.19 -28.30
CA GLU A 776 2.63 27.59 -29.10
C GLU A 776 2.86 27.39 -30.61
N ASP A 777 4.05 27.74 -31.13
CA ASP A 777 4.40 27.49 -32.54
C ASP A 777 4.31 25.99 -32.90
N CYS A 778 4.69 25.10 -31.98
CA CYS A 778 4.57 23.65 -32.16
C CYS A 778 3.12 23.18 -32.09
N LEU A 779 2.32 23.76 -31.19
CA LEU A 779 0.90 23.47 -31.04
C LEU A 779 0.09 23.88 -32.28
N GLU A 780 0.39 25.05 -32.84
CA GLU A 780 -0.22 25.56 -34.08
C GLU A 780 0.03 24.63 -35.26
N LYS A 781 1.25 24.07 -35.39
CA LYS A 781 1.57 23.05 -36.41
C LYS A 781 0.78 21.76 -36.21
N ALA A 782 0.68 21.28 -34.97
CA ALA A 782 -0.09 20.07 -34.66
C ALA A 782 -1.58 20.25 -34.97
N ASP A 783 -2.14 21.42 -34.66
CA ASP A 783 -3.51 21.79 -35.02
C ASP A 783 -3.73 21.82 -36.54
N ALA A 784 -2.80 22.39 -37.30
CA ALA A 784 -2.88 22.43 -38.75
C ALA A 784 -2.90 21.02 -39.37
N ILE A 785 -2.09 20.09 -38.84
CA ILE A 785 -2.12 18.67 -39.26
C ILE A 785 -3.48 18.04 -38.94
N ASN A 786 -3.99 18.23 -37.72
CA ASN A 786 -5.27 17.69 -37.31
C ASN A 786 -6.45 18.27 -38.10
N ALA A 787 -6.37 19.54 -38.51
CA ALA A 787 -7.37 20.17 -39.38
C ALA A 787 -7.31 19.60 -40.80
N ALA A 788 -6.11 19.38 -41.34
CA ALA A 788 -5.92 18.78 -42.66
C ALA A 788 -6.42 17.33 -42.73
N ALA A 789 -6.29 16.54 -41.65
CA ALA A 789 -6.77 15.16 -41.59
C ALA A 789 -8.30 15.01 -41.52
N LYS A 790 -9.04 16.09 -41.24
CA LYS A 790 -10.51 16.12 -41.20
C LYS A 790 -11.16 16.48 -42.54
N ASN A 791 -10.38 17.03 -43.47
CA ASN A 791 -10.78 17.36 -44.85
C ASN A 791 -10.36 16.22 -45.78
#